data_AF-A0A7L4HZF9-F1
#
_entry.id   AF-A0A7L4HZF9-F1
#
_cell.length_a   1.000
_cell.length_b   1.000
_cell.length_c   1.000
_cell.angle_alpha   90.00
_cell.angle_beta   90.00
_cell.angle_gamma   90.00
#
_symmetry.space_group_name_H-M   'P 1'
#
loop_
_entity.id
_entity.type
_entity.pdbx_description
1 polymer ?
#
loop_
_entity_poly.entity_id
_entity_poly.type
_entity_poly.pdbx_seq_one_letter_code
_entity_poly.pdbx_strand_id
1 'polypeptide(L)'
;IGHPEIFPLVFTTKTQEIFNCRVDEDVTEENCFKLIKKEDIIQDLKTRATISDFHPVRKVVLEYPGEEILVVFDAKFQYGQNFYFVASEEAKENLLKPPETAEEKEEEKEEENKEETLDVHPYKPPVRKPWVSLGSEKEVEEESVKDRVTKIKYMISRVRRKFGAPIIFTDKNASHVKDSYVECTSYQDKAYSIKMLEKDVGVQMVPKLREASTQTKWTYPKNAATQYIPRQLSSEEKEESLSSEKLKEFLTSVHLRMEIALQQNEIMNAFFDDWKALAEDGSSSGGKPDVYLKAYQSFTDLRHLKDRTISCVCWHPTIYGIIAVSARERLSYEEQGNLSDKSLLQQSVILFWTFFDPTHPQIMLECPEDIYCFQFSPSDANLIAGGCINGQVVLWDISQHEEKLQNAKTVADGLKITAVNTVNASILNILQYIYMSPPLMQVQQSSTEPPLVRYCAVSAIQYSHKKTVTDIHWLPDYFEENQMGATFESRAEICVQLVTCSPDCSILFWDIPATKLPEQPSSEKVKEEEIFYVPRNVPDAFKHPDLCWKPLMKINLCESDTNTEYGPVRISLKELHYHYKTPEKVQSGSTLEVPATESPYTEMSIPSSKNLKVLENISTAFFVGTEDGEILYSDWKMEIHSDSAKPHTQKYTVHTETINTLQRSPFFKDIILSIGGRNFAIWKEGVTNGPILQSSCSAGRYSVGQWSLTRPGVFFIGRDDGNIDIWDILKKTHEPSHFQNISESTITFISPWIASSKQHFLAVSDDLGALHVLEICQTLSHPLKNE
;
A
#
# COMPACT_ATOMS: atom_id res chain seq x y z
N ILE A 1 26.89 -5.21 15.32
CA ILE A 1 25.66 -6.02 15.34
C ILE A 1 24.94 -5.74 14.04
N GLY A 2 25.07 -6.64 13.08
CA GLY A 2 24.70 -6.41 11.69
C GLY A 2 25.50 -7.37 10.82
N HIS A 3 25.25 -8.67 10.98
CA HIS A 3 25.66 -9.61 9.95
C HIS A 3 24.92 -9.21 8.67
N PRO A 4 25.61 -9.03 7.52
CA PRO A 4 25.00 -8.54 6.28
C PRO A 4 23.90 -9.47 5.71
N GLU A 5 23.69 -10.63 6.34
CA GLU A 5 22.80 -11.70 5.88
C GLU A 5 21.62 -11.97 6.81
N ILE A 6 21.51 -11.26 7.95
CA ILE A 6 20.44 -11.48 8.95
C ILE A 6 19.51 -10.27 8.99
N PHE A 7 18.21 -10.51 8.78
CA PHE A 7 17.18 -9.47 8.76
C PHE A 7 16.14 -9.71 9.87
N PRO A 8 16.07 -8.84 10.89
CA PRO A 8 15.08 -8.95 11.95
C PRO A 8 13.67 -8.56 11.47
N LEU A 9 12.66 -9.31 11.89
CA LEU A 9 11.25 -9.16 11.53
C LEU A 9 10.33 -9.40 12.72
N VAL A 10 9.22 -8.68 12.74
CA VAL A 10 8.14 -8.90 13.71
C VAL A 10 7.03 -9.70 13.03
N PHE A 11 6.79 -10.93 13.48
CA PHE A 11 5.60 -11.66 13.06
C PHE A 11 4.44 -11.37 14.00
N THR A 12 3.38 -10.79 13.44
CA THR A 12 2.07 -10.69 14.09
C THR A 12 1.47 -12.07 14.28
N THR A 13 0.53 -12.20 15.22
CA THR A 13 -0.16 -13.47 15.51
C THR A 13 -0.77 -14.10 14.25
N LYS A 14 -1.35 -13.29 13.36
CA LYS A 14 -1.90 -13.74 12.08
C LYS A 14 -0.84 -14.34 11.16
N THR A 15 0.36 -13.76 11.09
CA THR A 15 1.45 -14.29 10.26
C THR A 15 2.02 -15.57 10.85
N GLN A 16 2.08 -15.69 12.19
CA GLN A 16 2.47 -16.92 12.87
C GLN A 16 1.50 -18.08 12.59
N GLU A 17 0.20 -17.78 12.49
CA GLU A 17 -0.83 -18.76 12.11
C GLU A 17 -0.71 -19.21 10.65
N ILE A 18 -0.45 -18.29 9.73
CA ILE A 18 -0.37 -18.59 8.29
C ILE A 18 0.81 -19.51 7.98
N PHE A 19 1.94 -19.32 8.64
CA PHE A 19 3.17 -20.08 8.38
C PHE A 19 3.44 -21.19 9.39
N ASN A 20 2.50 -21.47 10.31
CA ASN A 20 2.65 -22.44 11.39
C ASN A 20 3.99 -22.28 12.14
N CYS A 21 4.21 -21.06 12.63
CA CYS A 21 5.37 -20.67 13.43
C CYS A 21 4.94 -19.98 14.74
N ARG A 22 3.88 -20.49 15.37
CA ARG A 22 3.42 -19.99 16.67
C ARG A 22 4.46 -20.22 17.75
N VAL A 23 4.76 -19.15 18.49
CA VAL A 23 5.65 -19.19 19.66
C VAL A 23 5.04 -20.13 20.72
N ASP A 24 5.87 -20.99 21.31
CA ASP A 24 5.52 -22.01 22.33
C ASP A 24 4.70 -23.22 21.85
N GLU A 25 4.20 -23.22 20.60
CA GLU A 25 3.51 -24.38 19.98
C GLU A 25 4.37 -25.01 18.86
N ASP A 26 4.71 -24.24 17.83
CA ASP A 26 5.42 -24.73 16.63
C ASP A 26 6.93 -24.45 16.66
N VAL A 27 7.34 -23.40 17.37
CA VAL A 27 8.73 -22.98 17.53
C VAL A 27 9.02 -22.74 19.01
N THR A 28 10.02 -23.44 19.53
CA THR A 28 10.42 -23.42 20.95
C THR A 28 11.88 -22.98 21.10
N GLU A 29 12.34 -22.71 22.32
CA GLU A 29 13.75 -22.34 22.56
C GLU A 29 14.74 -23.45 22.12
N GLU A 30 14.33 -24.72 22.19
CA GLU A 30 15.14 -25.88 21.77
C GLU A 30 15.06 -26.15 20.25
N ASN A 31 13.93 -25.82 19.60
CA ASN A 31 13.74 -25.95 18.15
C ASN A 31 13.31 -24.59 17.57
N CYS A 32 14.30 -23.71 17.44
CA CYS A 32 14.09 -22.29 17.18
C CYS A 32 13.94 -21.93 15.69
N PHE A 33 14.02 -22.88 14.76
CA PHE A 33 14.02 -22.59 13.32
C PHE A 33 12.91 -23.30 12.54
N LYS A 34 12.39 -22.60 11.51
CA LYS A 34 11.35 -23.08 10.60
C LYS A 34 11.71 -22.77 9.16
N LEU A 35 11.55 -23.75 8.27
CA LEU A 35 11.68 -23.56 6.83
C LEU A 35 10.33 -23.18 6.22
N ILE A 36 10.30 -22.05 5.50
CA ILE A 36 9.12 -21.55 4.81
C ILE A 36 9.43 -21.47 3.32
N LYS A 37 8.50 -21.94 2.48
CA LYS A 37 8.65 -21.87 1.02
C LYS A 37 8.54 -20.42 0.53
N LYS A 38 9.40 -20.06 -0.41
CA LYS A 38 9.43 -18.73 -1.03
C LYS A 38 8.12 -18.42 -1.74
N GLU A 39 7.51 -19.41 -2.39
CA GLU A 39 6.22 -19.27 -3.08
C GLU A 39 5.09 -18.84 -2.13
N ASP A 40 5.06 -19.42 -0.93
CA ASP A 40 4.04 -19.13 0.09
C ASP A 40 4.20 -17.69 0.61
N ILE A 41 5.43 -17.22 0.80
CA ILE A 41 5.72 -15.83 1.19
C ILE A 41 5.35 -14.86 0.06
N ILE A 42 5.63 -15.21 -1.20
CA ILE A 42 5.24 -14.39 -2.36
C ILE A 42 3.71 -14.34 -2.49
N GLN A 43 3.02 -15.45 -2.23
CA GLN A 43 1.56 -15.50 -2.24
C GLN A 43 0.98 -14.64 -1.12
N ASP A 44 1.57 -14.69 0.06
CA ASP A 44 1.20 -13.85 1.20
C ASP A 44 1.44 -12.35 0.94
N LEU A 45 2.57 -12.00 0.33
CA LEU A 45 2.86 -10.64 -0.12
C LEU A 45 1.88 -10.15 -1.19
N LYS A 46 1.35 -11.04 -2.02
CA LYS A 46 0.32 -10.71 -3.02
C LYS A 46 -1.06 -10.52 -2.38
N THR A 47 -1.42 -11.32 -1.38
CA THR A 47 -2.74 -11.27 -0.74
C THR A 47 -2.84 -10.16 0.30
N ARG A 48 -1.81 -9.95 1.12
CA ARG A 48 -1.82 -8.98 2.22
C ARG A 48 -1.05 -7.69 1.93
N ALA A 49 -0.26 -7.63 0.85
CA ALA A 49 0.48 -6.43 0.40
C ALA A 49 1.25 -5.71 1.53
N THR A 50 0.80 -4.53 1.96
CA THR A 50 1.42 -3.72 3.02
C THR A 50 1.16 -4.25 4.43
N ILE A 51 0.21 -5.18 4.60
CA ILE A 51 -0.17 -5.79 5.88
C ILE A 51 0.66 -7.06 6.15
N SER A 52 1.38 -7.59 5.14
CA SER A 52 2.29 -8.72 5.36
C SER A 52 3.53 -8.25 6.11
N ASP A 53 3.91 -8.98 7.15
CA ASP A 53 5.10 -8.68 7.96
C ASP A 53 6.40 -8.86 7.15
N PHE A 54 6.35 -9.53 6.00
CA PHE A 54 7.48 -9.63 5.05
C PHE A 54 7.59 -8.42 4.10
N HIS A 55 6.67 -7.46 4.17
CA HIS A 55 6.66 -6.29 3.29
C HIS A 55 7.96 -5.45 3.34
N PRO A 56 8.55 -5.16 4.52
CA PRO A 56 9.80 -4.39 4.61
C PRO A 56 10.99 -5.05 3.91
N VAL A 57 10.98 -6.39 3.83
CA VAL A 57 12.07 -7.20 3.29
C VAL A 57 11.73 -7.82 1.93
N ARG A 58 10.66 -7.36 1.28
CA ARG A 58 10.15 -7.90 0.01
C ARG A 58 11.22 -7.99 -1.09
N LYS A 59 12.11 -7.00 -1.18
CA LYS A 59 13.19 -7.00 -2.18
C LYS A 59 14.18 -8.16 -1.94
N VAL A 60 14.56 -8.36 -0.68
CA VAL A 60 15.47 -9.43 -0.25
C VAL A 60 14.87 -10.81 -0.50
N VAL A 61 13.58 -11.00 -0.19
CA VAL A 61 12.87 -12.27 -0.45
C VAL A 61 12.79 -12.58 -1.96
N LEU A 62 12.58 -11.57 -2.81
CA LEU A 62 12.54 -11.77 -4.27
C LEU A 62 13.91 -12.13 -4.84
N GLU A 63 14.97 -11.48 -4.36
CA GLU A 63 16.37 -11.67 -4.78
C GLU A 63 17.01 -12.95 -4.21
N TYR A 64 16.42 -13.58 -3.18
CA TYR A 64 16.94 -14.82 -2.59
C TYR A 64 16.99 -15.97 -3.60
N PRO A 65 18.14 -16.66 -3.79
CA PRO A 65 18.31 -17.65 -4.85
C PRO A 65 17.59 -18.99 -4.60
N GLY A 66 17.28 -19.33 -3.34
CA GLY A 66 16.70 -20.61 -2.97
C GLY A 66 15.16 -20.67 -2.95
N GLU A 67 14.63 -21.90 -2.94
CA GLU A 67 13.18 -22.17 -2.86
C GLU A 67 12.64 -22.08 -1.42
N GLU A 68 13.49 -22.28 -0.41
CA GLU A 68 13.10 -22.28 1.00
C GLU A 68 13.94 -21.31 1.82
N ILE A 69 13.27 -20.47 2.60
CA ILE A 69 13.87 -19.46 3.48
C ILE A 69 13.82 -19.98 4.93
N LEU A 70 14.95 -19.84 5.63
CA LEU A 70 15.06 -20.19 7.05
C LEU A 70 14.66 -18.99 7.91
N VAL A 71 13.61 -19.17 8.72
CA VAL A 71 13.18 -18.21 9.74
C VAL A 71 13.51 -18.76 11.11
N VAL A 72 14.13 -17.93 11.95
CA VAL A 72 14.55 -18.29 13.31
C VAL A 72 13.82 -17.41 14.32
N PHE A 73 13.30 -18.03 15.36
CA PHE A 73 12.72 -17.38 16.53
C PHE A 73 13.83 -16.94 17.48
N ASP A 74 13.88 -15.63 17.77
CA ASP A 74 14.90 -15.03 18.62
C ASP A 74 14.38 -14.91 20.05
N ALA A 75 14.37 -16.02 20.80
CA ALA A 75 13.91 -16.05 22.19
C ALA A 75 14.70 -15.09 23.11
N LYS A 76 15.94 -14.74 22.73
CA LYS A 76 16.86 -13.90 23.51
C LYS A 76 16.89 -12.45 23.04
N PHE A 77 16.11 -12.08 22.02
CA PHE A 77 16.09 -10.75 21.41
C PHE A 77 17.48 -10.22 21.02
N GLN A 78 18.40 -11.09 20.57
CA GLN A 78 19.75 -10.68 20.13
C GLN A 78 19.71 -9.67 18.98
N TYR A 79 18.72 -9.75 18.09
CA TYR A 79 18.53 -8.85 16.95
C TYR A 79 17.36 -7.87 17.14
N GLY A 80 16.80 -7.80 18.36
CA GLY A 80 15.84 -6.78 18.77
C GLY A 80 14.40 -6.97 18.27
N GLN A 81 14.09 -8.05 17.55
CA GLN A 81 12.74 -8.41 17.10
C GLN A 81 12.47 -9.90 17.36
N ASN A 82 11.20 -10.30 17.36
CA ASN A 82 10.78 -11.67 17.73
C ASN A 82 11.31 -12.77 16.78
N PHE A 83 11.51 -12.44 15.50
CA PHE A 83 12.03 -13.36 14.50
C PHE A 83 13.12 -12.69 13.67
N TYR A 84 13.97 -13.48 13.04
CA TYR A 84 14.82 -13.03 11.95
C TYR A 84 14.90 -14.10 10.87
N PHE A 85 15.18 -13.68 9.63
CA PHE A 85 15.44 -14.64 8.56
C PHE A 85 16.83 -14.41 7.96
N VAL A 86 17.34 -15.49 7.36
CA VAL A 86 18.69 -15.56 6.81
C VAL A 86 18.60 -15.45 5.28
N ALA A 87 19.24 -14.43 4.72
CA ALA A 87 19.14 -14.07 3.30
C ALA A 87 20.22 -14.72 2.40
N SER A 88 21.05 -15.62 2.95
CA SER A 88 22.11 -16.31 2.22
C SER A 88 21.96 -17.83 2.36
N GLU A 89 22.08 -18.57 1.26
CA GLU A 89 22.03 -20.04 1.27
C GLU A 89 23.22 -20.64 2.03
N GLU A 90 24.39 -20.00 1.96
CA GLU A 90 25.59 -20.43 2.69
C GLU A 90 25.37 -20.32 4.21
N ALA A 91 24.78 -19.22 4.67
CA ALA A 91 24.45 -19.03 6.08
C ALA A 91 23.31 -19.95 6.54
N LYS A 92 22.32 -20.23 5.68
CA LYS A 92 21.27 -21.23 5.94
C LYS A 92 21.88 -22.62 6.15
N GLU A 93 22.79 -23.06 5.27
CA GLU A 93 23.46 -24.37 5.42
C GLU A 93 24.38 -24.40 6.64
N ASN A 94 25.09 -23.31 6.96
CA ASN A 94 25.93 -23.22 8.15
C ASN A 94 25.12 -23.27 9.46
N LEU A 95 23.89 -22.76 9.49
CA LEU A 95 23.02 -22.87 10.67
C LEU A 95 22.38 -24.25 10.81
N LEU A 96 22.05 -24.90 9.68
CA LEU A 96 21.51 -26.27 9.67
C LEU A 96 22.61 -27.32 9.93
N LYS A 97 23.85 -27.02 9.56
CA LYS A 97 25.05 -27.84 9.77
C LYS A 97 26.14 -26.92 10.32
N PRO A 98 26.16 -26.64 11.63
CA PRO A 98 27.23 -25.85 12.22
C PRO A 98 28.58 -26.47 11.84
N PRO A 99 29.56 -25.69 11.35
CA PRO A 99 30.91 -26.20 11.18
C PRO A 99 31.39 -26.69 12.54
N GLU A 100 31.90 -27.92 12.61
CA GLU A 100 32.59 -28.43 13.80
C GLU A 100 33.71 -27.45 14.19
N THR A 101 33.43 -26.53 15.10
CA THR A 101 34.42 -25.63 15.66
C THR A 101 35.36 -26.43 16.56
N ALA A 102 36.65 -26.18 16.38
CA ALA A 102 37.77 -26.96 16.88
C ALA A 102 37.98 -26.94 18.41
N GLU A 103 36.97 -26.65 19.22
CA GLU A 103 37.11 -26.50 20.68
C GLU A 103 36.46 -27.65 21.49
N GLU A 104 35.61 -28.49 20.90
CA GLU A 104 35.14 -29.74 21.55
C GLU A 104 36.12 -30.92 21.33
N LYS A 105 37.21 -30.69 20.60
CA LYS A 105 38.28 -31.68 20.37
C LYS A 105 39.44 -31.61 21.38
N GLU A 106 39.32 -30.86 22.48
CA GLU A 106 40.37 -30.82 23.52
C GLU A 106 39.99 -31.51 24.83
N GLU A 107 38.70 -31.72 25.16
CA GLU A 107 38.32 -32.47 26.38
C GLU A 107 37.98 -33.95 26.12
N GLU A 108 37.65 -34.37 24.90
CA GLU A 108 37.50 -35.80 24.56
C GLU A 108 38.82 -36.45 24.08
N LYS A 109 39.88 -35.67 23.83
CA LYS A 109 41.19 -36.20 23.37
C LYS A 109 42.14 -36.67 24.49
N GLU A 110 41.80 -36.46 25.76
CA GLU A 110 42.62 -36.98 26.86
C GLU A 110 42.17 -38.35 27.39
N GLU A 111 40.94 -38.82 27.10
CA GLU A 111 40.49 -40.16 27.50
C GLU A 111 40.56 -41.23 26.39
N GLU A 112 40.62 -40.87 25.11
CA GLU A 112 40.74 -41.84 24.00
C GLU A 112 42.18 -42.16 23.55
N ASN A 113 43.22 -41.64 24.22
CA ASN A 113 44.62 -41.99 23.92
C ASN A 113 45.07 -43.34 24.50
N LYS A 114 44.14 -44.29 24.68
CA LYS A 114 44.44 -45.65 25.21
C LYS A 114 43.72 -46.81 24.52
N GLU A 115 43.15 -46.63 23.33
CA GLU A 115 42.75 -47.77 22.50
C GLU A 115 43.51 -47.79 21.17
N GLU A 116 44.03 -48.97 20.89
CA GLU A 116 45.03 -49.28 19.87
C GLU A 116 44.57 -48.92 18.46
N THR A 117 45.51 -48.42 17.68
CA THR A 117 45.47 -48.33 16.21
C THR A 117 44.97 -49.64 15.59
N LEU A 118 43.70 -49.69 15.18
CA LEU A 118 43.21 -50.70 14.25
C LEU A 118 43.58 -50.27 12.83
N ASP A 119 44.70 -50.81 12.34
CA ASP A 119 45.11 -50.72 10.95
C ASP A 119 44.00 -51.25 10.02
N VAL A 120 43.26 -50.34 9.37
CA VAL A 120 42.35 -50.70 8.28
C VAL A 120 43.19 -51.01 7.05
N HIS A 121 43.50 -52.29 6.83
CA HIS A 121 44.16 -52.72 5.60
C HIS A 121 43.25 -52.53 4.38
N PRO A 122 43.76 -51.98 3.26
CA PRO A 122 42.96 -51.80 2.05
C PRO A 122 42.49 -53.14 1.49
N TYR A 123 41.18 -53.24 1.22
CA TYR A 123 40.56 -54.43 0.64
C TYR A 123 41.14 -54.72 -0.75
N LYS A 124 41.92 -55.81 -0.85
CA LYS A 124 42.37 -56.36 -2.14
C LYS A 124 41.39 -57.44 -2.57
N PRO A 125 40.68 -57.29 -3.71
CA PRO A 125 39.76 -58.33 -4.17
C PRO A 125 40.50 -59.66 -4.40
N PRO A 126 39.96 -60.79 -3.93
CA PRO A 126 40.67 -62.07 -4.02
C PRO A 126 40.80 -62.53 -5.47
N VAL A 127 42.04 -62.65 -5.93
CA VAL A 127 42.38 -63.27 -7.22
C VAL A 127 42.44 -64.79 -7.01
N ARG A 128 41.77 -65.56 -7.86
CA ARG A 128 41.79 -67.04 -7.83
C ARG A 128 43.24 -67.56 -7.76
N LYS A 129 43.58 -68.29 -6.69
CA LYS A 129 44.86 -69.00 -6.54
C LYS A 129 44.59 -70.50 -6.42
N PRO A 130 45.48 -71.36 -6.95
CA PRO A 130 45.37 -72.81 -6.74
C PRO A 130 45.48 -73.14 -5.25
N TRP A 131 44.74 -74.16 -4.80
CA TRP A 131 44.74 -74.61 -3.42
C TRP A 131 46.14 -75.10 -3.02
N VAL A 132 46.66 -74.57 -1.90
CA VAL A 132 47.93 -74.99 -1.32
C VAL A 132 47.66 -75.56 0.06
N SER A 133 47.89 -76.86 0.19
CA SER A 133 47.79 -77.61 1.45
C SER A 133 48.80 -77.10 2.47
N LEU A 134 48.33 -76.63 3.63
CA LEU A 134 49.17 -76.16 4.75
C LEU A 134 49.12 -77.12 5.95
N GLY A 135 48.82 -78.40 5.71
CA GLY A 135 48.93 -79.46 6.72
C GLY A 135 47.71 -79.66 7.62
N SER A 136 46.77 -78.72 7.66
CA SER A 136 45.49 -78.86 8.38
C SER A 136 44.60 -79.97 7.81
N GLU A 137 44.80 -80.36 6.56
CA GLU A 137 44.12 -81.49 5.93
C GLU A 137 44.48 -82.84 6.56
N LYS A 138 45.66 -82.96 7.20
CA LYS A 138 46.04 -84.14 7.97
C LYS A 138 45.28 -84.25 9.30
N GLU A 139 45.15 -83.14 10.04
CA GLU A 139 44.33 -83.11 11.26
C GLU A 139 42.86 -83.35 10.94
N VAL A 140 42.34 -82.76 9.86
CA VAL A 140 40.96 -83.00 9.40
C VAL A 140 40.75 -84.45 8.95
N GLU A 141 41.73 -85.10 8.29
CA GLU A 141 41.63 -86.52 7.97
C GLU A 141 41.73 -87.45 9.20
N GLU A 142 42.49 -87.05 10.23
CA GLU A 142 42.65 -87.79 11.48
C GLU A 142 41.43 -87.65 12.41
N GLU A 143 40.82 -86.45 12.47
CA GLU A 143 39.59 -86.19 13.20
C GLU A 143 38.32 -86.56 12.42
N SER A 144 38.43 -86.80 11.11
CA SER A 144 37.30 -87.29 10.32
C SER A 144 36.83 -88.64 10.86
N VAL A 145 35.56 -88.68 11.29
CA VAL A 145 34.93 -89.91 11.78
C VAL A 145 34.81 -90.90 10.62
N LYS A 146 35.79 -91.79 10.49
CA LYS A 146 35.72 -92.91 9.56
C LYS A 146 34.84 -93.99 10.17
N ASP A 147 33.77 -94.37 9.48
CA ASP A 147 32.88 -95.46 9.89
C ASP A 147 33.64 -96.79 9.94
N ARG A 148 34.10 -97.18 11.14
CA ARG A 148 34.87 -98.41 11.34
C ARG A 148 34.00 -99.65 11.57
N VAL A 149 32.68 -99.49 11.66
CA VAL A 149 31.74 -100.59 11.87
C VAL A 149 31.08 -100.94 10.53
N THR A 150 31.14 -102.20 10.13
CA THR A 150 30.42 -102.70 8.95
C THR A 150 28.92 -102.44 9.12
N LYS A 151 28.41 -101.43 8.42
CA LYS A 151 26.98 -101.11 8.45
C LYS A 151 26.18 -102.22 7.80
N ILE A 152 25.30 -102.84 8.58
CA ILE A 152 24.36 -103.83 8.09
C ILE A 152 23.25 -103.08 7.34
N LYS A 153 23.16 -103.28 6.01
CA LYS A 153 22.03 -102.80 5.20
C LYS A 153 20.89 -103.80 5.32
N TYR A 154 19.80 -103.40 5.95
CA TYR A 154 18.54 -104.11 5.86
C TYR A 154 17.74 -103.59 4.67
N MET A 155 17.41 -104.48 3.73
CA MET A 155 16.45 -104.19 2.66
C MET A 155 15.08 -104.73 3.09
N ILE A 156 14.23 -103.85 3.60
CA ILE A 156 12.87 -104.21 3.97
C ILE A 156 11.99 -103.93 2.75
N SER A 157 11.60 -104.99 2.05
CA SER A 157 10.68 -104.91 0.92
C SER A 157 9.28 -105.35 1.35
N ARG A 158 8.26 -104.62 0.92
CA ARG A 158 6.84 -104.97 1.12
C ARG A 158 6.15 -104.93 -0.23
N VAL A 159 5.31 -105.91 -0.52
CA VAL A 159 4.58 -105.97 -1.79
C VAL A 159 3.73 -104.70 -1.93
N ARG A 160 3.86 -103.98 -3.07
CA ARG A 160 3.31 -102.62 -3.28
C ARG A 160 1.84 -102.47 -2.90
N ARG A 161 1.00 -103.48 -3.16
CA ARG A 161 -0.43 -103.51 -2.77
C ARG A 161 -0.71 -103.45 -1.26
N LYS A 162 0.31 -103.62 -0.41
CA LYS A 162 0.21 -103.57 1.06
C LYS A 162 0.85 -102.32 1.66
N PHE A 163 1.41 -101.41 0.86
CA PHE A 163 1.84 -100.10 1.36
C PHE A 163 0.60 -99.26 1.71
N GLY A 164 0.59 -98.63 2.89
CA GLY A 164 -0.54 -97.81 3.36
C GLY A 164 -1.72 -98.59 3.96
N ALA A 165 -1.68 -99.93 4.02
CA ALA A 165 -2.69 -100.72 4.71
C ALA A 165 -2.51 -100.64 6.24
N PRO A 166 -3.59 -100.50 7.04
CA PRO A 166 -3.51 -100.41 8.49
C PRO A 166 -2.83 -101.65 9.08
N ILE A 167 -1.86 -101.42 9.97
CA ILE A 167 -1.09 -102.46 10.65
C ILE A 167 -1.69 -102.64 12.04
N ILE A 168 -2.06 -103.86 12.39
CA ILE A 168 -2.49 -104.22 13.74
C ILE A 168 -1.26 -104.82 14.44
N PHE A 169 -0.67 -104.05 15.36
CA PHE A 169 0.40 -104.55 16.20
C PHE A 169 -0.19 -105.49 17.26
N THR A 170 0.47 -106.61 17.50
CA THR A 170 0.12 -107.56 18.56
C THR A 170 1.40 -107.91 19.31
N ASP A 171 1.31 -107.92 20.64
CA ASP A 171 2.42 -108.37 21.46
C ASP A 171 2.59 -109.88 21.29
N LYS A 172 3.78 -110.30 20.87
CA LYS A 172 4.13 -111.72 20.77
C LYS A 172 5.12 -112.07 21.85
N ASN A 173 4.81 -113.13 22.59
CA ASN A 173 5.67 -113.64 23.64
C ASN A 173 6.89 -114.36 23.03
N ALA A 174 8.07 -114.16 23.62
CA ALA A 174 9.37 -114.53 23.07
C ALA A 174 9.57 -116.05 22.88
N SER A 175 8.69 -116.89 23.43
CA SER A 175 8.71 -118.35 23.31
C SER A 175 8.16 -118.91 21.99
N HIS A 176 7.52 -118.08 21.15
CA HIS A 176 6.80 -118.55 19.96
C HIS A 176 7.62 -118.56 18.65
N VAL A 177 8.91 -118.21 18.68
CA VAL A 177 9.79 -118.24 17.49
C VAL A 177 11.06 -119.00 17.82
N LYS A 178 11.36 -120.02 17.00
CA LYS A 178 12.36 -121.06 17.27
C LYS A 178 13.83 -120.62 17.24
N ASP A 179 14.15 -119.36 16.96
CA ASP A 179 15.55 -118.90 16.76
C ASP A 179 15.84 -117.50 17.33
N SER A 180 15.20 -117.11 18.43
CA SER A 180 15.44 -115.78 19.01
C SER A 180 15.27 -115.68 20.52
N TYR A 181 16.06 -116.46 21.29
CA TYR A 181 16.69 -116.06 22.58
C TYR A 181 17.53 -117.22 23.19
N VAL A 182 18.68 -116.90 23.81
CA VAL A 182 19.44 -117.80 24.71
C VAL A 182 19.23 -117.31 26.13
N GLU A 183 18.63 -118.14 26.98
CA GLU A 183 18.36 -117.84 28.38
C GLU A 183 19.56 -118.26 29.26
N CYS A 184 20.14 -117.33 30.02
CA CYS A 184 21.17 -117.61 31.04
C CYS A 184 20.56 -117.48 32.43
N THR A 185 20.14 -118.61 33.03
CA THR A 185 19.63 -118.66 34.40
C THR A 185 20.74 -118.93 35.41
N SER A 186 20.64 -118.29 36.59
CA SER A 186 21.55 -118.51 37.71
C SER A 186 21.27 -119.87 38.38
N TYR A 187 22.30 -120.70 38.55
CA TYR A 187 22.25 -121.97 39.28
C TYR A 187 22.54 -121.76 40.78
N GLN A 188 21.76 -122.40 41.66
CA GLN A 188 22.01 -122.42 43.10
C GLN A 188 23.00 -123.53 43.47
N ASP A 189 24.19 -123.11 43.93
CA ASP A 189 25.21 -123.99 44.48
C ASP A 189 24.81 -124.47 45.88
N LYS A 190 24.70 -125.80 46.05
CA LYS A 190 24.22 -126.43 47.29
C LYS A 190 25.31 -126.56 48.37
N ALA A 191 26.50 -126.04 48.15
CA ALA A 191 27.63 -126.16 49.09
C ALA A 191 27.64 -125.12 50.23
N TYR A 192 26.74 -124.13 50.26
CA TYR A 192 26.79 -123.04 51.23
C TYR A 192 25.51 -122.97 52.09
N SER A 193 25.65 -123.22 53.40
CA SER A 193 24.56 -123.04 54.38
C SER A 193 25.01 -122.07 55.47
N ILE A 194 24.45 -120.85 55.47
CA ILE A 194 24.70 -119.84 56.51
C ILE A 194 23.43 -119.69 57.36
N LYS A 195 23.56 -119.96 58.66
CA LYS A 195 22.51 -119.75 59.67
C LYS A 195 22.27 -118.26 59.86
N MET A 196 21.04 -117.81 59.61
CA MET A 196 20.62 -116.42 59.74
C MET A 196 20.07 -116.16 61.16
N LEU A 197 20.72 -115.27 61.90
CA LEU A 197 20.23 -114.69 63.15
C LEU A 197 19.56 -113.37 62.79
N GLU A 198 18.27 -113.22 63.09
CA GLU A 198 17.43 -112.11 62.65
C GLU A 198 18.02 -110.73 63.01
N LYS A 199 17.92 -109.79 62.06
CA LYS A 199 18.33 -108.40 62.22
C LYS A 199 17.27 -107.50 61.60
N ASP A 200 16.64 -106.67 62.43
CA ASP A 200 15.69 -105.66 61.99
C ASP A 200 16.38 -104.60 61.12
N VAL A 201 15.85 -104.37 59.92
CA VAL A 201 16.34 -103.36 58.98
C VAL A 201 15.14 -102.60 58.40
N GLY A 202 15.10 -101.29 58.61
CA GLY A 202 14.17 -100.39 57.93
C GLY A 202 14.74 -99.92 56.59
N VAL A 203 13.94 -99.99 55.53
CA VAL A 203 14.29 -99.53 54.18
C VAL A 203 13.50 -98.26 53.86
N GLN A 204 14.20 -97.19 53.48
CA GLN A 204 13.58 -95.96 52.98
C GLN A 204 13.82 -95.84 51.47
N MET A 205 12.73 -95.78 50.69
CA MET A 205 12.70 -95.74 49.21
C MET A 205 12.69 -94.31 48.66
N VAL A 206 13.46 -93.38 49.26
CA VAL A 206 13.61 -92.02 48.74
C VAL A 206 15.04 -91.84 48.21
N PRO A 207 15.25 -91.51 46.92
CA PRO A 207 16.57 -91.24 46.39
C PRO A 207 17.19 -90.01 47.09
N LYS A 208 18.51 -90.02 47.32
CA LYS A 208 19.22 -88.90 47.96
C LYS A 208 18.96 -87.61 47.18
N LEU A 209 18.26 -86.65 47.80
CA LEU A 209 18.12 -85.30 47.26
C LEU A 209 19.46 -84.57 47.33
N ARG A 210 19.84 -83.94 46.23
CA ARG A 210 20.98 -83.03 46.15
C ARG A 210 20.45 -81.69 45.65
N GLU A 211 20.66 -80.63 46.43
CA GLU A 211 20.35 -79.27 45.98
C GLU A 211 21.54 -78.70 45.21
N ALA A 212 21.26 -78.05 44.08
CA ALA A 212 22.24 -77.31 43.29
C ALA A 212 21.61 -75.99 42.86
N SER A 213 22.31 -74.88 43.11
CA SER A 213 21.96 -73.56 42.61
C SER A 213 22.86 -73.19 41.44
N THR A 214 22.29 -72.67 40.37
CA THR A 214 23.01 -72.09 39.24
C THR A 214 22.58 -70.64 39.04
N GLN A 215 23.56 -69.76 38.78
CA GLN A 215 23.32 -68.37 38.42
C GLN A 215 23.97 -68.12 37.05
N THR A 216 23.19 -67.63 36.09
CA THR A 216 23.67 -67.26 34.76
C THR A 216 24.36 -65.90 34.81
N LYS A 217 25.53 -65.79 34.16
CA LYS A 217 26.23 -64.50 34.00
C LYS A 217 25.47 -63.69 32.93
N TRP A 218 24.93 -62.53 33.30
CA TRP A 218 24.21 -61.67 32.37
C TRP A 218 25.18 -60.99 31.40
N THR A 219 25.01 -61.22 30.09
CA THR A 219 25.75 -60.54 29.01
C THR A 219 24.78 -59.69 28.20
N TYR A 220 25.05 -58.40 28.06
CA TYR A 220 24.19 -57.49 27.29
C TYR A 220 24.34 -57.76 25.78
N PRO A 221 23.27 -58.04 25.03
CA PRO A 221 23.35 -58.10 23.58
C PRO A 221 23.59 -56.69 23.02
N LYS A 222 24.67 -56.49 22.24
CA LYS A 222 24.86 -55.29 21.44
C LYS A 222 24.20 -55.52 20.08
N ASN A 223 23.13 -54.78 19.81
CA ASN A 223 22.50 -54.78 18.48
C ASN A 223 23.47 -54.11 17.49
N ALA A 224 23.81 -54.80 16.40
CA ALA A 224 24.59 -54.26 15.30
C ALA A 224 23.70 -54.18 14.06
N ALA A 225 23.64 -53.02 13.44
CA ALA A 225 22.96 -52.80 12.17
C ALA A 225 23.95 -52.15 11.19
N THR A 226 23.97 -52.63 9.94
CA THR A 226 24.81 -52.08 8.88
C THR A 226 23.96 -51.28 7.90
N GLN A 227 24.31 -50.02 7.68
CA GLN A 227 23.78 -49.19 6.59
C GLN A 227 24.89 -48.99 5.56
N TYR A 228 24.58 -49.16 4.27
CA TYR A 228 25.55 -48.94 3.19
C TYR A 228 25.34 -47.58 2.53
N ILE A 229 26.44 -46.97 2.11
CA ILE A 229 26.48 -45.75 1.31
C ILE A 229 27.28 -46.08 0.03
N PRO A 230 26.92 -45.54 -1.15
CA PRO A 230 27.71 -45.70 -2.36
C PRO A 230 29.16 -45.27 -2.10
N ARG A 231 30.11 -46.13 -2.47
CA ARG A 231 31.54 -45.84 -2.31
C ARG A 231 31.90 -44.61 -3.15
N GLN A 232 32.38 -43.56 -2.49
CA GLN A 232 33.02 -42.45 -3.18
C GLN A 232 34.45 -42.84 -3.52
N LEU A 233 34.84 -42.68 -4.78
CA LEU A 233 36.23 -42.89 -5.21
C LEU A 233 37.11 -41.79 -4.63
N SER A 234 38.30 -42.18 -4.15
CA SER A 234 39.34 -41.22 -3.77
C SER A 234 39.80 -40.40 -4.97
N SER A 235 40.44 -39.25 -4.73
CA SER A 235 40.97 -38.39 -5.80
C SER A 235 41.95 -39.15 -6.72
N GLU A 236 42.78 -40.01 -6.14
CA GLU A 236 43.76 -40.82 -6.89
C GLU A 236 43.08 -41.87 -7.79
N GLU A 237 42.06 -42.58 -7.29
CA GLU A 237 41.29 -43.56 -8.07
C GLU A 237 40.51 -42.91 -9.23
N LYS A 238 40.06 -41.65 -9.04
CA LYS A 238 39.41 -40.88 -10.11
C LYS A 238 40.39 -40.54 -11.22
N GLU A 239 41.60 -40.10 -10.89
CA GLU A 239 42.64 -39.81 -11.88
C GLU A 239 43.07 -41.07 -12.64
N GLU A 240 43.24 -42.20 -11.94
CA GLU A 240 43.54 -43.48 -12.57
C GLU A 240 42.41 -43.89 -13.54
N SER A 241 41.14 -43.75 -13.11
CA SER A 241 39.97 -44.04 -13.94
C SER A 241 39.86 -43.13 -15.17
N LEU A 242 40.15 -41.83 -15.01
CA LEU A 242 40.15 -40.84 -16.10
C LEU A 242 41.28 -41.08 -17.11
N SER A 243 42.41 -41.59 -16.64
CA SER A 243 43.56 -41.92 -17.49
C SER A 243 43.38 -43.24 -18.28
N SER A 244 42.39 -44.06 -17.90
CA SER A 244 42.12 -45.39 -18.46
C SER A 244 41.80 -45.35 -19.97
N GLU A 245 42.50 -46.18 -20.75
CA GLU A 245 42.24 -46.32 -22.19
C GLU A 245 40.83 -46.83 -22.49
N LYS A 246 40.27 -47.68 -21.61
CA LYS A 246 38.90 -48.20 -21.75
C LYS A 246 37.85 -47.08 -21.69
N LEU A 247 38.07 -46.07 -20.85
CA LEU A 247 37.18 -44.93 -20.76
C LEU A 247 37.31 -44.04 -22.00
N LYS A 248 38.52 -43.84 -22.52
CA LYS A 248 38.75 -43.09 -23.76
C LYS A 248 38.06 -43.74 -24.96
N GLU A 249 38.17 -45.06 -25.12
CA GLU A 249 37.47 -45.80 -26.18
C GLU A 249 35.95 -45.65 -26.05
N PHE A 250 35.42 -45.78 -24.83
CA PHE A 250 34.00 -45.57 -24.56
C PHE A 250 33.54 -44.14 -24.92
N LEU A 251 34.25 -43.12 -24.45
CA LEU A 251 33.93 -41.72 -24.74
C LEU A 251 33.98 -41.43 -26.24
N THR A 252 34.96 -42.00 -26.96
CA THR A 252 35.06 -41.86 -28.42
C THR A 252 33.86 -42.50 -29.13
N SER A 253 33.37 -43.63 -28.63
CA SER A 253 32.17 -44.29 -29.17
C SER A 253 30.87 -43.54 -28.89
N VAL A 254 30.77 -42.86 -27.74
CA VAL A 254 29.55 -42.15 -27.30
C VAL A 254 29.52 -40.71 -27.80
N HIS A 255 30.69 -40.09 -28.02
CA HIS A 255 30.82 -38.72 -28.49
C HIS A 255 29.92 -38.42 -29.70
N LEU A 256 29.93 -39.29 -30.70
CA LEU A 256 29.12 -39.10 -31.91
C LEU A 256 27.61 -39.06 -31.61
N ARG A 257 27.14 -39.86 -30.65
CA ARG A 257 25.72 -39.86 -30.24
C ARG A 257 25.35 -38.58 -29.50
N MET A 258 26.24 -38.09 -28.65
CA MET A 258 26.07 -36.83 -27.93
C MET A 258 26.05 -35.65 -28.90
N GLU A 259 26.97 -35.62 -29.86
CA GLU A 259 27.12 -34.56 -30.86
C GLU A 259 25.86 -34.43 -31.73
N ILE A 260 25.30 -35.55 -32.19
CA ILE A 260 24.04 -35.55 -32.95
C ILE A 260 22.88 -34.97 -32.12
N ALA A 261 22.79 -35.33 -30.83
CA ALA A 261 21.74 -34.82 -29.95
C ALA A 261 21.90 -33.31 -29.69
N LEU A 262 23.14 -32.82 -29.54
CA LEU A 262 23.42 -31.39 -29.37
C LEU A 262 23.07 -30.59 -30.62
N GLN A 263 23.46 -31.08 -31.81
CA GLN A 263 23.10 -30.44 -33.08
C GLN A 263 21.58 -30.36 -33.26
N GLN A 264 20.84 -31.42 -32.91
CA GLN A 264 19.39 -31.42 -32.99
C GLN A 264 18.75 -30.36 -32.08
N ASN A 265 19.26 -30.20 -30.86
CA ASN A 265 18.77 -29.18 -29.92
C ASN A 265 19.11 -27.75 -30.37
N GLU A 266 20.26 -27.54 -31.02
CA GLU A 266 20.68 -26.23 -31.52
C GLU A 266 19.91 -25.81 -32.78
N ILE A 267 19.62 -26.75 -33.69
CA ILE A 267 18.86 -26.47 -34.92
C ILE A 267 17.44 -25.98 -34.60
N MET A 268 16.79 -26.55 -33.60
CA MET A 268 15.43 -26.15 -33.22
C MET A 268 15.11 -26.54 -31.77
N ASN A 269 14.81 -25.53 -30.94
CA ASN A 269 14.28 -25.76 -29.61
C ASN A 269 12.77 -26.05 -29.67
N ALA A 270 12.38 -27.32 -29.68
CA ALA A 270 10.98 -27.76 -29.74
C ALA A 270 10.13 -27.35 -28.53
N PHE A 271 10.76 -26.87 -27.45
CA PHE A 271 10.09 -26.44 -26.21
C PHE A 271 10.11 -24.92 -26.03
N PHE A 272 10.52 -24.17 -27.06
CA PHE A 272 10.44 -22.71 -27.02
C PHE A 272 8.96 -22.29 -27.11
N ASP A 273 8.50 -21.54 -26.11
CA ASP A 273 7.14 -21.02 -26.07
C ASP A 273 7.10 -19.64 -26.74
N ASP A 274 6.77 -19.65 -28.03
CA ASP A 274 6.62 -18.43 -28.84
C ASP A 274 5.62 -17.45 -28.23
N TRP A 275 4.58 -17.92 -27.55
CA TRP A 275 3.56 -17.05 -26.95
C TRP A 275 4.10 -16.31 -25.74
N LYS A 276 4.96 -16.96 -24.95
CA LYS A 276 5.65 -16.31 -23.83
C LYS A 276 6.72 -15.33 -24.32
N ALA A 277 7.37 -15.61 -25.44
CA ALA A 277 8.35 -14.71 -26.05
C ALA A 277 7.71 -13.50 -26.74
N LEU A 278 6.49 -13.65 -27.27
CA LEU A 278 5.69 -12.58 -27.89
C LEU A 278 4.84 -11.81 -26.89
N ALA A 279 4.72 -12.28 -25.65
CA ALA A 279 4.06 -11.55 -24.58
C ALA A 279 4.93 -10.35 -24.18
N GLU A 280 4.82 -9.23 -24.89
CA GLU A 280 5.16 -7.93 -24.34
C GLU A 280 4.37 -7.77 -23.03
N ASP A 281 5.08 -7.52 -21.93
CA ASP A 281 4.50 -7.28 -20.60
C ASP A 281 3.24 -6.43 -20.72
N GLY A 282 2.08 -6.99 -20.34
CA GLY A 282 0.71 -6.53 -20.61
C GLY A 282 0.35 -5.11 -20.16
N SER A 283 1.07 -4.14 -20.67
CA SER A 283 0.93 -2.69 -20.52
C SER A 283 0.47 -2.06 -21.85
N SER A 284 0.62 -2.80 -22.94
CA SER A 284 0.24 -2.46 -24.31
C SER A 284 -0.70 -3.53 -24.88
N SER A 285 -1.82 -3.80 -24.20
CA SER A 285 -2.92 -4.50 -24.86
C SER A 285 -3.38 -3.63 -26.03
N GLY A 286 -3.19 -4.10 -27.27
CA GLY A 286 -3.44 -3.39 -28.53
C GLY A 286 -4.88 -3.00 -28.85
N GLY A 287 -5.74 -2.84 -27.84
CA GLY A 287 -6.88 -1.94 -27.95
C GLY A 287 -6.37 -0.51 -27.78
N LYS A 288 -6.90 0.46 -28.54
CA LYS A 288 -6.70 1.87 -28.17
C LYS A 288 -7.10 1.98 -26.68
N PRO A 289 -6.24 2.49 -25.78
CA PRO A 289 -6.66 2.68 -24.41
C PRO A 289 -7.90 3.57 -24.46
N ASP A 290 -9.00 3.09 -23.90
CA ASP A 290 -10.24 3.82 -23.90
C ASP A 290 -10.05 5.09 -23.05
N VAL A 291 -9.88 6.23 -23.72
CA VAL A 291 -9.71 7.54 -23.10
C VAL A 291 -11.10 8.12 -22.84
N TYR A 292 -11.79 7.61 -21.81
CA TYR A 292 -13.02 8.20 -21.29
C TYR A 292 -12.87 8.54 -19.80
N LEU A 293 -13.63 9.52 -19.32
CA LEU A 293 -13.76 9.81 -17.89
C LEU A 293 -14.83 8.89 -17.33
N LYS A 294 -14.50 8.13 -16.29
CA LYS A 294 -15.42 7.16 -15.71
C LYS A 294 -16.24 7.85 -14.62
N ALA A 295 -17.57 7.81 -14.71
CA ALA A 295 -18.42 8.37 -13.67
C ALA A 295 -18.17 7.65 -12.33
N TYR A 296 -17.84 8.42 -11.29
CA TYR A 296 -17.60 7.90 -9.94
C TYR A 296 -18.82 8.14 -9.05
N GLN A 297 -19.25 9.40 -8.91
CA GLN A 297 -20.38 9.79 -8.06
C GLN A 297 -21.01 11.09 -8.56
N SER A 298 -22.21 11.41 -8.11
CA SER A 298 -22.84 12.70 -8.37
C SER A 298 -23.57 13.17 -7.12
N PHE A 299 -23.52 14.47 -6.85
CA PHE A 299 -24.13 15.14 -5.70
C PHE A 299 -25.18 16.10 -6.20
N THR A 300 -26.38 15.98 -5.65
CA THR A 300 -27.51 16.86 -5.92
C THR A 300 -28.26 17.11 -4.62
N ASP A 301 -28.67 18.35 -4.39
CA ASP A 301 -29.55 18.68 -3.26
C ASP A 301 -30.78 19.43 -3.75
N LEU A 302 -31.95 18.93 -3.35
CA LEU A 302 -33.23 19.48 -3.74
C LEU A 302 -33.60 20.75 -2.96
N ARG A 303 -32.94 21.02 -1.82
CA ARG A 303 -33.25 22.16 -0.95
C ARG A 303 -32.43 23.40 -1.31
N HIS A 304 -31.12 23.26 -1.44
CA HIS A 304 -30.20 24.37 -1.61
C HIS A 304 -29.57 24.47 -3.01
N LEU A 305 -29.57 23.40 -3.81
CA LEU A 305 -28.96 23.42 -5.16
C LEU A 305 -29.97 23.38 -6.31
N LYS A 306 -31.23 23.00 -6.05
CA LYS A 306 -32.24 22.89 -7.11
C LYS A 306 -32.50 24.23 -7.80
N ASP A 307 -32.45 24.23 -9.12
CA ASP A 307 -32.66 25.39 -9.99
C ASP A 307 -31.66 26.54 -9.73
N ARG A 308 -30.54 26.24 -9.06
CA ARG A 308 -29.42 27.16 -8.82
C ARG A 308 -28.19 26.72 -9.61
N THR A 309 -27.44 27.69 -10.08
CA THR A 309 -26.20 27.47 -10.84
C THR A 309 -25.04 27.30 -9.87
N ILE A 310 -24.31 26.19 -9.94
CA ILE A 310 -23.08 26.03 -9.17
C ILE A 310 -22.04 27.02 -9.69
N SER A 311 -21.48 27.84 -8.81
CA SER A 311 -20.57 28.93 -9.17
C SER A 311 -19.11 28.55 -8.98
N CYS A 312 -18.78 27.80 -7.92
CA CYS A 312 -17.43 27.39 -7.60
C CYS A 312 -17.44 26.05 -6.87
N VAL A 313 -16.41 25.24 -7.17
CA VAL A 313 -16.20 23.92 -6.56
C VAL A 313 -14.75 23.82 -6.12
N CYS A 314 -14.51 23.52 -4.85
CA CYS A 314 -13.16 23.33 -4.31
C CYS A 314 -13.07 22.02 -3.54
N TRP A 315 -12.02 21.26 -3.81
CA TRP A 315 -11.66 20.08 -3.01
C TRP A 315 -11.03 20.52 -1.70
N HIS A 316 -11.30 19.78 -0.62
CA HIS A 316 -10.59 20.00 0.63
C HIS A 316 -9.10 19.66 0.44
N PRO A 317 -8.16 20.54 0.84
CA PRO A 317 -6.73 20.35 0.54
C PRO A 317 -6.11 19.15 1.27
N THR A 318 -6.58 18.83 2.47
CA THR A 318 -5.97 17.80 3.34
C THR A 318 -6.80 16.52 3.54
N ILE A 319 -8.13 16.58 3.40
CA ILE A 319 -9.05 15.49 3.76
C ILE A 319 -9.57 14.83 2.49
N TYR A 320 -9.39 13.52 2.40
CA TYR A 320 -9.82 12.73 1.24
C TYR A 320 -11.34 12.73 1.09
N GLY A 321 -11.81 13.05 -0.13
CA GLY A 321 -13.19 12.83 -0.54
C GLY A 321 -14.18 13.88 -0.06
N ILE A 322 -13.70 15.04 0.40
CA ILE A 322 -14.53 16.20 0.77
C ILE A 322 -14.51 17.25 -0.33
N ILE A 323 -15.69 17.74 -0.71
CA ILE A 323 -15.88 18.76 -1.73
C ILE A 323 -16.77 19.87 -1.18
N ALA A 324 -16.31 21.11 -1.26
CA ALA A 324 -17.12 22.30 -0.99
C ALA A 324 -17.72 22.82 -2.30
N VAL A 325 -18.99 23.23 -2.26
CA VAL A 325 -19.74 23.73 -3.41
C VAL A 325 -20.50 24.99 -3.03
N SER A 326 -20.36 26.05 -3.83
CA SER A 326 -21.21 27.25 -3.75
C SER A 326 -22.19 27.27 -4.92
N ALA A 327 -23.40 27.76 -4.67
CA ALA A 327 -24.41 27.94 -5.70
C ALA A 327 -25.00 29.34 -5.63
N ARG A 328 -25.41 29.84 -6.80
CA ARG A 328 -26.06 31.14 -6.96
C ARG A 328 -27.39 31.00 -7.68
N GLU A 329 -28.26 31.98 -7.48
CA GLU A 329 -29.52 32.08 -8.18
C GLU A 329 -29.27 32.15 -9.69
N ARG A 330 -30.05 31.36 -10.44
CA ARG A 330 -29.99 31.33 -11.89
C ARG A 330 -30.71 32.55 -12.44
N LEU A 331 -29.97 33.54 -12.93
CA LEU A 331 -30.55 34.68 -13.64
C LEU A 331 -30.79 34.30 -15.11
N SER A 332 -32.05 34.24 -15.53
CA SER A 332 -32.37 34.23 -16.96
C SER A 332 -32.18 35.63 -17.54
N TYR A 333 -31.74 35.72 -18.80
CA TYR A 333 -31.46 36.99 -19.50
C TYR A 333 -32.69 37.94 -19.53
N GLU A 334 -33.90 37.40 -19.35
CA GLU A 334 -35.16 38.15 -19.37
C GLU A 334 -35.63 38.61 -17.97
N GLU A 335 -35.14 38.01 -16.88
CA GLU A 335 -35.59 38.29 -15.50
C GLU A 335 -34.69 39.27 -14.73
N GLN A 336 -33.63 39.79 -15.35
CA GLN A 336 -32.69 40.75 -14.76
C GLN A 336 -33.35 42.09 -14.33
N GLY A 337 -34.61 42.32 -14.70
CA GLY A 337 -35.43 43.46 -14.28
C GLY A 337 -36.31 43.27 -13.03
N ASN A 338 -36.53 42.04 -12.53
CA ASN A 338 -37.47 41.73 -11.43
C ASN A 338 -36.77 41.06 -10.24
N LEU A 339 -35.63 41.62 -9.81
CA LEU A 339 -34.74 41.06 -8.79
C LEU A 339 -35.29 41.08 -7.34
N SER A 340 -36.43 41.71 -7.05
CA SER A 340 -36.80 42.04 -5.67
C SER A 340 -37.64 41.00 -4.91
N ASP A 341 -38.42 40.15 -5.58
CA ASP A 341 -39.51 39.43 -4.90
C ASP A 341 -39.30 37.92 -4.72
N LYS A 342 -38.32 37.30 -5.40
CA LYS A 342 -38.02 35.86 -5.27
C LYS A 342 -36.79 35.53 -4.41
N SER A 343 -35.80 36.43 -4.34
CA SER A 343 -34.51 36.18 -3.71
C SER A 343 -34.56 36.02 -2.17
N LEU A 344 -35.65 36.47 -1.53
CA LEU A 344 -35.80 36.44 -0.06
C LEU A 344 -36.16 35.07 0.55
N LEU A 345 -36.45 34.05 -0.26
CA LEU A 345 -37.00 32.77 0.23
C LEU A 345 -35.94 31.68 0.49
N GLN A 346 -34.71 31.83 0.01
CA GLN A 346 -33.65 30.81 0.17
C GLN A 346 -32.32 31.44 0.60
N GLN A 347 -31.82 31.02 1.76
CA GLN A 347 -30.50 31.41 2.26
C GLN A 347 -29.39 30.82 1.38
N SER A 348 -28.45 31.69 0.99
CA SER A 348 -27.23 31.31 0.27
C SER A 348 -26.26 30.59 1.21
N VAL A 349 -25.75 29.44 0.78
CA VAL A 349 -24.90 28.56 1.60
C VAL A 349 -23.80 27.91 0.78
N ILE A 350 -22.65 27.64 1.40
CA ILE A 350 -21.64 26.69 0.88
C ILE A 350 -21.92 25.32 1.48
N LEU A 351 -22.03 24.29 0.64
CA LEU A 351 -22.29 22.92 1.06
C LEU A 351 -21.01 22.09 1.03
N PHE A 352 -20.76 21.33 2.09
CA PHE A 352 -19.68 20.35 2.16
C PHE A 352 -20.23 18.94 1.92
N TRP A 353 -19.81 18.33 0.83
CA TRP A 353 -20.13 16.97 0.45
C TRP A 353 -18.98 16.02 0.74
N THR A 354 -19.32 14.75 0.90
CA THR A 354 -18.39 13.67 1.19
C THR A 354 -18.68 12.49 0.28
N PHE A 355 -17.65 11.76 -0.14
CA PHE A 355 -17.84 10.51 -0.88
C PHE A 355 -18.63 9.44 -0.11
N PHE A 356 -18.61 9.51 1.23
CA PHE A 356 -19.27 8.53 2.09
C PHE A 356 -20.78 8.73 2.19
N ASP A 357 -21.24 9.99 2.22
CA ASP A 357 -22.66 10.36 2.22
C ASP A 357 -22.94 11.33 1.04
N PRO A 358 -23.37 10.80 -0.11
CA PRO A 358 -23.74 11.63 -1.26
C PRO A 358 -25.11 12.28 -1.14
N THR A 359 -25.89 11.94 -0.11
CA THR A 359 -27.27 12.38 0.01
C THR A 359 -27.45 13.54 0.97
N HIS A 360 -26.56 13.68 1.95
CA HIS A 360 -26.62 14.77 2.93
C HIS A 360 -25.29 15.52 3.02
N PRO A 361 -25.31 16.86 2.96
CA PRO A 361 -24.12 17.66 3.22
C PRO A 361 -23.72 17.53 4.69
N GLN A 362 -22.42 17.52 4.99
CA GLN A 362 -21.90 17.40 6.35
C GLN A 362 -21.91 18.71 7.12
N ILE A 363 -21.63 19.82 6.44
CA ILE A 363 -21.55 21.17 7.00
C ILE A 363 -22.11 22.15 5.97
N MET A 364 -22.76 23.19 6.46
CA MET A 364 -23.21 24.31 5.66
C MET A 364 -22.57 25.60 6.17
N LEU A 365 -22.05 26.45 5.29
CA LEU A 365 -21.57 27.78 5.67
C LEU A 365 -22.63 28.83 5.35
N GLU A 366 -23.01 29.64 6.34
CA GLU A 366 -23.93 30.77 6.17
C GLU A 366 -23.24 31.86 5.35
N CYS A 367 -23.92 32.32 4.29
CA CYS A 367 -23.40 33.35 3.40
C CYS A 367 -24.32 34.59 3.49
N PRO A 368 -23.77 35.81 3.56
CA PRO A 368 -24.59 37.02 3.57
C PRO A 368 -25.31 37.24 2.23
N GLU A 369 -24.69 36.80 1.13
CA GLU A 369 -25.19 36.86 -0.25
C GLU A 369 -24.66 35.67 -1.06
N ASP A 370 -25.18 35.48 -2.27
CA ASP A 370 -24.70 34.44 -3.18
C ASP A 370 -23.19 34.58 -3.46
N ILE A 371 -22.49 33.46 -3.36
CA ILE A 371 -21.03 33.38 -3.54
C ILE A 371 -20.71 33.04 -4.98
N TYR A 372 -19.84 33.82 -5.59
CA TYR A 372 -19.36 33.58 -6.95
C TYR A 372 -18.10 32.70 -6.96
N CYS A 373 -17.13 33.01 -6.11
CA CYS A 373 -15.88 32.26 -5.98
C CYS A 373 -15.47 32.15 -4.52
N PHE A 374 -14.81 31.06 -4.15
CA PHE A 374 -14.22 30.90 -2.83
C PHE A 374 -12.99 29.99 -2.92
N GLN A 375 -12.11 30.09 -1.93
CA GLN A 375 -10.88 29.31 -1.89
C GLN A 375 -10.44 29.04 -0.45
N PHE A 376 -9.96 27.82 -0.20
CA PHE A 376 -9.26 27.45 1.02
C PHE A 376 -7.91 28.16 1.11
N SER A 377 -7.50 28.56 2.32
CA SER A 377 -6.14 29.04 2.55
C SER A 377 -5.13 27.89 2.32
N PRO A 378 -4.06 28.11 1.54
CA PRO A 378 -3.03 27.09 1.32
C PRO A 378 -2.26 26.71 2.59
N SER A 379 -2.16 27.62 3.56
CA SER A 379 -1.45 27.39 4.82
C SER A 379 -2.34 26.75 5.89
N ASP A 380 -3.64 27.07 5.91
CA ASP A 380 -4.60 26.53 6.88
C ASP A 380 -5.89 26.12 6.20
N ALA A 381 -6.15 24.81 6.17
CA ALA A 381 -7.35 24.24 5.56
C ALA A 381 -8.66 24.64 6.27
N ASN A 382 -8.57 25.15 7.50
CA ASN A 382 -9.74 25.60 8.27
C ASN A 382 -10.22 27.00 7.88
N LEU A 383 -9.41 27.78 7.16
CA LEU A 383 -9.76 29.13 6.77
C LEU A 383 -10.21 29.16 5.31
N ILE A 384 -11.38 29.77 5.07
CA ILE A 384 -11.97 29.88 3.73
C ILE A 384 -12.29 31.34 3.47
N ALA A 385 -11.84 31.87 2.33
CA ALA A 385 -12.22 33.19 1.85
C ALA A 385 -13.13 33.07 0.62
N GLY A 386 -14.09 33.97 0.47
CA GLY A 386 -15.01 33.96 -0.66
C GLY A 386 -15.50 35.35 -1.05
N GLY A 387 -15.82 35.48 -2.33
CA GLY A 387 -16.34 36.68 -2.96
C GLY A 387 -17.82 36.56 -3.29
N CYS A 388 -18.60 37.53 -2.83
CA CYS A 388 -20.05 37.62 -3.05
C CYS A 388 -20.38 38.37 -4.36
N ILE A 389 -21.60 38.14 -4.85
CA ILE A 389 -22.13 38.83 -6.04
C ILE A 389 -22.30 40.35 -5.86
N ASN A 390 -22.48 40.80 -4.62
CA ASN A 390 -22.61 42.23 -4.29
C ASN A 390 -21.25 42.95 -4.12
N GLY A 391 -20.14 42.23 -4.33
CA GLY A 391 -18.78 42.77 -4.25
C GLY A 391 -18.11 42.63 -2.89
N GLN A 392 -18.81 42.15 -1.86
CA GLN A 392 -18.21 41.86 -0.55
C GLN A 392 -17.31 40.62 -0.58
N VAL A 393 -16.24 40.67 0.20
CA VAL A 393 -15.41 39.53 0.59
C VAL A 393 -15.81 39.06 1.99
N VAL A 394 -15.84 37.75 2.18
CA VAL A 394 -16.26 37.06 3.42
C VAL A 394 -15.22 36.01 3.79
N LEU A 395 -15.04 35.80 5.10
CA LEU A 395 -14.13 34.82 5.67
C LEU A 395 -14.90 33.86 6.58
N TRP A 396 -14.58 32.57 6.51
CA TRP A 396 -15.12 31.53 7.39
C TRP A 396 -13.99 30.75 8.07
N ASP A 397 -14.26 30.28 9.28
CA ASP A 397 -13.40 29.40 10.05
C ASP A 397 -14.17 28.10 10.38
N ILE A 398 -13.66 26.96 9.92
CA ILE A 398 -14.26 25.64 10.14
C ILE A 398 -13.54 24.80 11.20
N SER A 399 -12.58 25.37 11.93
CA SER A 399 -11.77 24.66 12.94
C SER A 399 -12.61 23.91 13.98
N GLN A 400 -13.72 24.50 14.45
CA GLN A 400 -14.63 23.88 15.42
C GLN A 400 -15.32 22.61 14.90
N HIS A 401 -15.34 22.41 13.58
CA HIS A 401 -15.98 21.28 12.92
C HIS A 401 -15.00 20.34 12.24
N GLU A 402 -13.70 20.59 12.33
CA GLU A 402 -12.65 19.78 11.71
C GLU A 402 -12.72 18.31 12.19
N GLU A 403 -12.89 18.09 13.49
CA GLU A 403 -13.03 16.73 14.04
C GLU A 403 -14.23 15.97 13.43
N LYS A 404 -15.33 16.64 13.10
CA LYS A 404 -16.49 16.00 12.46
C LYS A 404 -16.19 15.62 11.02
N LEU A 405 -15.49 16.49 10.28
CA LEU A 405 -15.03 16.22 8.92
C LEU A 405 -14.02 15.05 8.92
N GLN A 406 -13.15 14.97 9.93
CA GLN A 406 -12.18 13.89 10.08
C GLN A 406 -12.81 12.58 10.57
N ASN A 407 -13.79 12.60 11.48
CA ASN A 407 -14.43 11.39 12.03
C ASN A 407 -15.29 10.63 11.00
N ALA A 408 -15.72 11.31 9.92
CA ALA A 408 -16.28 10.62 8.75
C ALA A 408 -15.28 9.62 8.13
N LYS A 409 -13.97 9.80 8.37
CA LYS A 409 -12.87 8.91 7.94
C LYS A 409 -12.74 7.65 8.81
N THR A 410 -12.99 7.71 10.12
CA THR A 410 -12.80 6.56 11.03
C THR A 410 -13.86 5.48 10.89
N VAL A 411 -15.07 5.84 10.46
CA VAL A 411 -16.12 4.86 10.11
C VAL A 411 -15.68 3.97 8.93
N ALA A 412 -14.81 4.48 8.04
CA ALA A 412 -14.32 3.75 6.88
C ALA A 412 -13.27 2.67 7.21
N ASP A 413 -12.45 2.84 8.24
CA ASP A 413 -11.47 1.80 8.62
C ASP A 413 -12.12 0.64 9.38
N GLY A 414 -13.28 0.86 10.00
CA GLY A 414 -14.13 -0.21 10.55
C GLY A 414 -14.88 -1.04 9.50
N LEU A 415 -15.10 -0.51 8.30
CA LEU A 415 -15.84 -1.15 7.20
C LEU A 415 -14.94 -1.83 6.15
N LYS A 416 -13.61 -1.76 6.29
CA LYS A 416 -12.63 -2.44 5.42
C LYS A 416 -12.28 -3.87 5.85
N ILE A 417 -13.28 -4.63 6.30
CA ILE A 417 -13.16 -6.09 6.34
C ILE A 417 -14.08 -6.67 5.25
N THR A 418 -13.45 -7.45 4.37
CA THR A 418 -14.04 -8.35 3.35
C THR A 418 -14.65 -7.73 2.09
N ALA A 419 -13.77 -7.33 1.16
CA ALA A 419 -14.07 -7.28 -0.27
C ALA A 419 -13.29 -8.37 -1.02
N VAL A 420 -13.62 -9.64 -0.76
CA VAL A 420 -13.29 -10.78 -1.64
C VAL A 420 -14.51 -11.70 -1.62
N ASN A 421 -15.04 -12.03 -2.81
CA ASN A 421 -16.19 -12.90 -3.12
C ASN A 421 -17.51 -12.18 -3.49
N THR A 422 -17.52 -11.59 -4.68
CA THR A 422 -18.74 -11.21 -5.41
C THR A 422 -19.33 -12.42 -6.15
N VAL A 423 -20.36 -13.07 -5.57
CA VAL A 423 -21.49 -13.66 -6.34
C VAL A 423 -22.84 -13.60 -5.59
N ASN A 424 -22.90 -13.60 -4.24
CA ASN A 424 -24.19 -13.79 -3.54
C ASN A 424 -24.61 -12.67 -2.57
N ALA A 425 -24.36 -11.40 -2.89
CA ALA A 425 -24.59 -10.26 -1.98
C ALA A 425 -26.03 -9.69 -1.96
N SER A 426 -26.96 -10.19 -2.78
CA SER A 426 -28.32 -9.61 -2.88
C SER A 426 -29.33 -10.17 -1.88
N ILE A 427 -29.08 -11.33 -1.25
CA ILE A 427 -30.06 -11.99 -0.37
C ILE A 427 -29.71 -11.85 1.13
N LEU A 428 -28.43 -11.66 1.49
CA LEU A 428 -28.01 -11.50 2.89
C LEU A 428 -28.27 -10.10 3.47
N ASN A 429 -28.27 -9.05 2.63
CA ASN A 429 -28.51 -7.67 3.08
C ASN A 429 -29.95 -7.42 3.57
N ILE A 430 -30.92 -8.25 3.19
CA ILE A 430 -32.32 -8.09 3.62
C ILE A 430 -32.57 -8.76 4.98
N LEU A 431 -31.86 -9.83 5.31
CA LEU A 431 -32.11 -10.59 6.55
C LEU A 431 -31.39 -10.03 7.78
N GLN A 432 -30.31 -9.27 7.59
CA GLN A 432 -29.57 -8.67 8.71
C GLN A 432 -30.23 -7.40 9.28
N TYR A 433 -31.12 -6.76 8.51
CA TYR A 433 -31.87 -5.57 8.94
C TYR A 433 -33.05 -5.88 9.89
N ILE A 434 -33.43 -7.16 10.06
CA ILE A 434 -34.61 -7.57 10.84
C ILE A 434 -34.27 -7.96 12.29
N TYR A 435 -33.01 -8.29 12.62
CA TYR A 435 -32.68 -9.00 13.86
C TYR A 435 -31.79 -8.30 14.90
N MET A 436 -31.51 -7.00 14.81
CA MET A 436 -30.81 -6.27 15.90
C MET A 436 -31.52 -4.98 16.28
N SER A 437 -32.50 -5.08 17.17
CA SER A 437 -33.02 -3.95 17.96
C SER A 437 -32.54 -4.10 19.41
N PRO A 438 -31.71 -3.18 19.95
CA PRO A 438 -31.57 -3.02 21.39
C PRO A 438 -32.73 -2.15 21.95
N PRO A 439 -33.07 -2.28 23.23
CA PRO A 439 -34.23 -1.62 23.81
C PRO A 439 -34.01 -0.13 24.04
N LEU A 440 -35.09 0.63 23.85
CA LEU A 440 -35.29 2.03 24.21
C LEU A 440 -34.63 2.42 25.54
N MET A 441 -33.54 3.20 25.48
CA MET A 441 -33.23 4.20 26.51
C MET A 441 -32.87 5.52 25.84
N GLN A 442 -33.55 6.57 26.30
CA GLN A 442 -33.53 7.98 25.90
C GLN A 442 -32.29 8.44 25.12
N VAL A 443 -32.41 8.43 23.78
CA VAL A 443 -31.62 9.31 22.91
C VAL A 443 -32.36 10.63 22.86
N GLN A 444 -31.74 11.66 23.44
CA GLN A 444 -32.13 13.04 23.32
C GLN A 444 -32.10 13.41 21.83
N GLN A 445 -33.24 13.85 21.28
CA GLN A 445 -33.38 14.27 19.90
C GLN A 445 -32.41 15.43 19.60
N SER A 446 -31.34 15.17 18.84
CA SER A 446 -30.55 16.22 18.19
C SER A 446 -30.88 16.23 16.69
N SER A 447 -31.28 17.40 16.22
CA SER A 447 -31.78 17.80 14.90
C SER A 447 -31.20 17.06 13.66
N THR A 448 -32.09 16.75 12.72
CA THR A 448 -31.87 16.15 11.38
C THR A 448 -31.21 17.10 10.36
N GLU A 449 -30.67 18.25 10.78
CA GLU A 449 -30.11 19.27 9.89
C GLU A 449 -28.59 19.39 10.11
N PRO A 450 -27.80 19.54 9.02
CA PRO A 450 -26.36 19.70 9.13
C PRO A 450 -26.02 21.01 9.88
N PRO A 451 -24.89 21.05 10.60
CA PRO A 451 -24.45 22.25 11.32
C PRO A 451 -24.23 23.41 10.35
N LEU A 452 -24.82 24.55 10.68
CA LEU A 452 -24.64 25.83 9.99
C LEU A 452 -23.52 26.63 10.68
N VAL A 453 -22.45 26.93 9.95
CA VAL A 453 -21.30 27.71 10.43
C VAL A 453 -21.43 29.14 9.94
N ARG A 454 -21.34 30.10 10.86
CA ARG A 454 -21.38 31.53 10.53
C ARG A 454 -20.03 32.02 10.02
N TYR A 455 -20.05 33.03 9.16
CA TYR A 455 -18.83 33.74 8.76
C TYR A 455 -18.17 34.42 9.98
N CYS A 456 -16.84 34.49 9.97
CA CYS A 456 -16.06 35.15 11.02
C CYS A 456 -15.83 36.65 10.72
N ALA A 457 -15.73 37.02 9.45
CA ALA A 457 -15.56 38.42 9.03
C ALA A 457 -16.24 38.70 7.68
N VAL A 458 -16.75 39.92 7.53
CA VAL A 458 -17.34 40.43 6.28
C VAL A 458 -16.80 41.83 6.01
N SER A 459 -16.41 42.06 4.76
CA SER A 459 -15.95 43.37 4.28
C SER A 459 -17.05 44.43 4.26
N ALA A 460 -16.66 45.67 4.52
CA ALA A 460 -17.57 46.81 4.48
C ALA A 460 -17.96 47.15 3.03
N ILE A 461 -19.26 47.05 2.68
CA ILE A 461 -19.81 47.31 1.34
C ILE A 461 -19.28 48.60 0.69
N GLN A 462 -19.05 49.64 1.50
CA GLN A 462 -18.57 50.95 1.02
C GLN A 462 -17.15 50.91 0.42
N TYR A 463 -16.30 49.98 0.90
CA TYR A 463 -14.91 49.85 0.49
C TYR A 463 -14.64 48.61 -0.37
N SER A 464 -15.60 47.69 -0.45
CA SER A 464 -15.52 46.50 -1.29
C SER A 464 -15.75 46.81 -2.77
N HIS A 465 -15.74 45.77 -3.61
CA HIS A 465 -16.05 45.93 -5.03
C HIS A 465 -17.49 46.43 -5.24
N LYS A 466 -17.73 47.15 -6.33
CA LYS A 466 -19.07 47.64 -6.70
C LYS A 466 -19.88 46.63 -7.52
N LYS A 467 -19.19 45.66 -8.12
CA LYS A 467 -19.78 44.55 -8.89
C LYS A 467 -19.36 43.22 -8.26
N THR A 468 -19.83 42.11 -8.84
CA THR A 468 -19.52 40.74 -8.44
C THR A 468 -18.02 40.52 -8.31
N VAL A 469 -17.55 39.91 -7.22
CA VAL A 469 -16.17 39.44 -7.12
C VAL A 469 -16.05 38.18 -7.98
N THR A 470 -15.26 38.24 -9.04
CA THR A 470 -15.20 37.16 -10.03
C THR A 470 -14.07 36.17 -9.77
N ASP A 471 -13.01 36.59 -9.10
CA ASP A 471 -11.83 35.76 -8.81
C ASP A 471 -11.20 36.17 -7.46
N ILE A 472 -10.62 35.20 -6.77
CA ILE A 472 -9.97 35.37 -5.47
C ILE A 472 -8.73 34.48 -5.40
N HIS A 473 -7.60 35.03 -4.95
CA HIS A 473 -6.36 34.28 -4.77
C HIS A 473 -5.67 34.66 -3.46
N TRP A 474 -5.12 33.65 -2.78
CA TRP A 474 -4.28 33.84 -1.59
C TRP A 474 -2.84 34.18 -1.98
N LEU A 475 -2.28 35.27 -1.45
CA LEU A 475 -0.86 35.56 -1.68
C LEU A 475 0.03 34.53 -0.95
N PRO A 476 1.20 34.17 -1.54
CA PRO A 476 2.13 33.24 -0.92
C PRO A 476 2.59 33.66 0.48
N ASP A 477 2.93 32.65 1.29
CA ASP A 477 3.32 32.77 2.70
C ASP A 477 4.70 33.40 2.96
N TYR A 478 5.53 33.58 1.92
CA TYR A 478 6.89 34.11 2.05
C TYR A 478 7.00 35.62 1.84
N PHE A 479 5.95 36.29 1.36
CA PHE A 479 5.97 37.75 1.21
C PHE A 479 4.65 38.41 1.54
N GLU A 480 4.74 39.67 1.96
CA GLU A 480 3.61 40.54 2.26
C GLU A 480 3.79 41.86 1.52
N GLU A 481 2.69 42.45 1.09
CA GLU A 481 2.67 43.77 0.48
C GLU A 481 2.22 44.83 1.47
N ASN A 482 2.86 46.00 1.45
CA ASN A 482 2.38 47.17 2.20
C ASN A 482 1.46 48.04 1.33
N GLN A 483 0.76 48.98 1.97
CA GLN A 483 -0.11 49.99 1.33
C GLN A 483 0.53 50.80 0.18
N MET A 484 1.87 50.84 0.09
CA MET A 484 2.61 51.52 -0.98
C MET A 484 3.08 50.60 -2.12
N GLY A 485 2.69 49.31 -2.14
CA GLY A 485 3.10 48.36 -3.19
C GLY A 485 4.52 47.82 -3.05
N ALA A 486 5.16 48.00 -1.89
CA ALA A 486 6.46 47.42 -1.59
C ALA A 486 6.29 46.01 -0.99
N THR A 487 7.07 45.05 -1.52
CA THR A 487 7.09 43.63 -1.12
C THR A 487 8.12 43.39 -0.01
N PHE A 488 7.69 42.79 1.10
CA PHE A 488 8.51 42.45 2.26
C PHE A 488 8.48 40.96 2.54
N GLU A 489 9.54 40.43 3.15
CA GLU A 489 9.60 39.03 3.60
C GLU A 489 8.59 38.82 4.75
N SER A 490 7.66 37.87 4.59
CA SER A 490 6.71 37.51 5.65
C SER A 490 7.46 36.78 6.75
N ARG A 491 7.17 37.14 8.01
CA ARG A 491 7.80 36.52 9.20
C ARG A 491 7.01 35.32 9.73
N ALA A 492 5.77 35.15 9.26
CA ALA A 492 4.85 34.21 9.86
C ALA A 492 4.84 32.84 9.16
N GLU A 493 5.37 32.73 7.92
CA GLU A 493 5.25 31.52 7.08
C GLU A 493 3.78 31.05 6.91
N ILE A 494 2.84 32.00 6.91
CA ILE A 494 1.40 31.75 6.75
C ILE A 494 0.82 32.73 5.74
N CYS A 495 -0.09 32.28 4.88
CA CYS A 495 -0.85 33.16 3.99
C CYS A 495 -1.75 34.08 4.83
N VAL A 496 -1.45 35.39 4.80
CA VAL A 496 -2.19 36.44 5.53
C VAL A 496 -2.86 37.48 4.62
N GLN A 497 -2.60 37.42 3.32
CA GLN A 497 -3.13 38.37 2.34
C GLN A 497 -3.89 37.67 1.21
N LEU A 498 -4.88 38.36 0.66
CA LEU A 498 -5.69 37.89 -0.46
C LEU A 498 -5.95 38.99 -1.49
N VAL A 499 -6.08 38.59 -2.74
CA VAL A 499 -6.32 39.46 -3.90
C VAL A 499 -7.65 39.11 -4.52
N THR A 500 -8.48 40.11 -4.79
CA THR A 500 -9.77 39.96 -5.44
C THR A 500 -9.87 40.82 -6.69
N CYS A 501 -10.60 40.33 -7.70
CA CYS A 501 -10.91 41.11 -8.90
C CYS A 501 -12.41 41.22 -9.15
N SER A 502 -12.80 42.30 -9.80
CA SER A 502 -14.18 42.51 -10.22
C SER A 502 -14.27 43.32 -11.51
N PRO A 503 -15.31 43.13 -12.34
CA PRO A 503 -15.57 43.95 -13.53
C PRO A 503 -15.89 45.42 -13.24
N ASP A 504 -15.68 45.89 -12.01
CA ASP A 504 -15.73 47.30 -11.60
C ASP A 504 -14.40 48.04 -11.86
N CYS A 505 -13.55 47.45 -12.68
CA CYS A 505 -12.24 47.95 -13.10
C CYS A 505 -11.19 48.00 -11.99
N SER A 506 -11.41 47.28 -10.89
CA SER A 506 -10.50 47.28 -9.76
C SER A 506 -10.03 45.90 -9.31
N ILE A 507 -8.81 45.90 -8.78
CA ILE A 507 -8.17 44.79 -8.08
C ILE A 507 -7.89 45.26 -6.67
N LEU A 508 -8.36 44.51 -5.67
CA LEU A 508 -8.21 44.85 -4.27
C LEU A 508 -7.33 43.83 -3.55
N PHE A 509 -6.41 44.31 -2.73
CA PHE A 509 -5.60 43.52 -1.83
C PHE A 509 -6.16 43.65 -0.43
N TRP A 510 -6.19 42.57 0.33
CA TRP A 510 -6.78 42.51 1.67
C TRP A 510 -5.86 41.77 2.62
N ASP A 511 -5.81 42.22 3.87
CA ASP A 511 -5.19 41.50 4.99
C ASP A 511 -6.26 40.73 5.78
N ILE A 512 -5.94 39.55 6.31
CA ILE A 512 -6.82 38.89 7.28
C ILE A 512 -7.00 39.80 8.51
N PRO A 513 -8.24 40.03 9.00
CA PRO A 513 -8.48 40.85 10.17
C PRO A 513 -7.89 40.21 11.45
N ALA A 514 -7.04 40.94 12.18
CA ALA A 514 -6.51 40.49 13.46
C ALA A 514 -7.62 40.37 14.52
N THR A 515 -7.76 39.21 15.16
CA THR A 515 -8.65 38.97 16.30
C THR A 515 -8.13 39.71 17.54
N LYS A 516 -8.51 40.98 17.70
CA LYS A 516 -8.23 41.71 18.94
C LYS A 516 -9.06 41.10 20.09
N LEU A 517 -8.39 40.54 21.09
CA LEU A 517 -9.01 40.28 22.39
C LEU A 517 -9.60 41.58 22.95
N PRO A 518 -10.80 41.56 23.58
CA PRO A 518 -11.40 42.76 24.15
C PRO A 518 -10.53 43.30 25.29
N GLU A 519 -9.88 44.44 25.05
CA GLU A 519 -9.29 45.25 26.12
C GLU A 519 -10.39 45.61 27.13
N GLN A 520 -10.13 45.38 28.41
CA GLN A 520 -11.02 45.80 29.49
C GLN A 520 -11.26 47.31 29.38
N PRO A 521 -12.51 47.79 29.45
CA PRO A 521 -12.77 49.23 29.41
C PRO A 521 -12.24 49.87 30.70
N SER A 522 -11.16 50.64 30.58
CA SER A 522 -10.83 51.66 31.56
C SER A 522 -11.96 52.70 31.54
N SER A 523 -12.55 52.89 32.71
CA SER A 523 -13.59 53.86 33.02
C SER A 523 -13.43 55.23 32.34
N GLU A 524 -14.46 55.70 31.62
CA GLU A 524 -15.12 56.99 31.90
C GLU A 524 -16.33 57.27 30.96
N LYS A 525 -17.49 57.51 31.61
CA LYS A 525 -18.63 58.39 31.24
C LYS A 525 -19.54 58.04 30.05
N VAL A 526 -20.62 57.34 30.42
CA VAL A 526 -22.06 57.52 30.10
C VAL A 526 -22.42 58.65 29.10
N LYS A 527 -23.10 58.26 28.01
CA LYS A 527 -24.35 58.88 27.53
C LYS A 527 -25.30 57.80 27.02
N GLU A 528 -26.53 57.86 27.51
CA GLU A 528 -27.68 57.00 27.21
C GLU A 528 -28.20 57.24 25.79
N GLU A 529 -28.67 56.20 25.11
CA GLU A 529 -29.94 56.23 24.35
C GLU A 529 -30.38 54.82 23.88
N GLU A 530 -31.60 54.49 24.32
CA GLU A 530 -32.66 53.61 23.79
C GLU A 530 -32.46 52.08 23.58
N ILE A 531 -33.29 51.33 24.31
CA ILE A 531 -33.43 49.88 24.38
C ILE A 531 -34.57 49.43 23.44
N PHE A 532 -34.31 48.46 22.56
CA PHE A 532 -35.35 47.59 21.99
C PHE A 532 -35.04 46.12 22.33
N TYR A 533 -36.07 45.40 22.79
CA TYR A 533 -36.03 44.06 23.40
C TYR A 533 -35.67 42.93 22.41
N VAL A 534 -34.78 42.02 22.83
CA VAL A 534 -34.54 40.69 22.22
C VAL A 534 -35.00 39.59 23.19
N PRO A 535 -35.73 38.53 22.76
CA PRO A 535 -36.01 37.37 23.60
C PRO A 535 -34.75 36.52 23.80
N ARG A 536 -34.49 36.19 25.08
CA ARG A 536 -33.36 35.38 25.60
C ARG A 536 -33.30 33.98 24.99
N ASN A 537 -32.09 33.56 24.56
CA ASN A 537 -31.37 32.35 25.02
C ASN A 537 -30.28 31.89 24.02
N VAL A 538 -29.05 32.44 24.05
CA VAL A 538 -27.80 31.78 23.59
C VAL A 538 -26.59 32.38 24.34
N PRO A 539 -25.55 31.62 24.74
CA PRO A 539 -24.41 32.11 25.56
C PRO A 539 -23.49 33.13 24.86
N ASP A 540 -23.06 34.13 25.64
CA ASP A 540 -22.13 35.20 25.29
C ASP A 540 -20.67 34.71 25.14
N ALA A 541 -20.24 34.41 23.92
CA ALA A 541 -18.83 34.46 23.53
C ALA A 541 -18.77 34.96 22.07
N PHE A 542 -17.90 35.94 21.80
CA PHE A 542 -17.68 36.63 20.52
C PHE A 542 -18.70 37.74 20.19
N LYS A 543 -18.39 38.97 20.62
CA LYS A 543 -18.96 40.19 20.02
C LYS A 543 -18.39 40.35 18.61
N HIS A 544 -19.28 40.34 17.61
CA HIS A 544 -18.99 40.37 16.18
C HIS A 544 -18.28 41.67 15.74
N PRO A 545 -17.17 41.62 14.98
CA PRO A 545 -16.68 42.76 14.23
C PRO A 545 -17.50 42.91 12.94
N ASP A 546 -18.78 43.25 13.08
CA ASP A 546 -19.64 43.50 11.92
C ASP A 546 -19.08 44.70 11.13
N LEU A 547 -18.76 44.48 9.85
CA LEU A 547 -18.50 45.51 8.82
C LEU A 547 -17.22 46.36 8.95
N CYS A 548 -16.15 45.85 9.56
CA CYS A 548 -14.90 46.63 9.72
C CYS A 548 -13.75 46.23 8.77
N TRP A 549 -13.90 45.17 7.99
CA TRP A 549 -12.82 44.69 7.11
C TRP A 549 -12.72 45.55 5.84
N LYS A 550 -11.52 46.09 5.58
CA LYS A 550 -11.23 47.05 4.50
C LYS A 550 -10.04 46.57 3.66
N PRO A 551 -9.99 46.91 2.37
CA PRO A 551 -8.86 46.56 1.53
C PRO A 551 -7.62 47.38 1.91
N LEU A 552 -6.46 46.75 1.80
CA LEU A 552 -5.15 47.34 2.02
C LEU A 552 -4.74 48.25 0.86
N MET A 553 -4.97 47.80 -0.37
CA MET A 553 -4.57 48.49 -1.60
C MET A 553 -5.64 48.31 -2.68
N LYS A 554 -5.79 49.34 -3.52
CA LYS A 554 -6.67 49.31 -4.69
C LYS A 554 -5.89 49.69 -5.95
N ILE A 555 -5.92 48.81 -6.93
CA ILE A 555 -5.35 49.03 -8.27
C ILE A 555 -6.52 49.20 -9.25
N ASN A 556 -6.47 50.26 -10.07
CA ASN A 556 -7.43 50.45 -11.16
C ASN A 556 -6.73 50.20 -12.49
N LEU A 557 -7.32 49.38 -13.35
CA LEU A 557 -6.80 49.08 -14.68
C LEU A 557 -7.40 50.06 -15.69
N CYS A 558 -6.62 51.08 -16.05
CA CYS A 558 -7.00 52.06 -17.07
C CYS A 558 -5.91 52.18 -18.12
N GLU A 559 -6.29 52.37 -19.38
CA GLU A 559 -5.37 52.65 -20.48
C GLU A 559 -4.61 53.98 -20.24
N SER A 560 -3.37 54.07 -20.74
CA SER A 560 -2.52 55.25 -20.52
C SER A 560 -3.00 56.46 -21.31
N ASP A 561 -3.55 56.24 -22.50
CA ASP A 561 -3.75 57.28 -23.53
C ASP A 561 -5.24 57.64 -23.76
N THR A 562 -6.13 56.73 -23.40
CA THR A 562 -7.58 56.84 -23.49
C THR A 562 -8.17 56.52 -22.12
N ASN A 563 -9.21 57.22 -21.68
CA ASN A 563 -9.92 56.91 -20.42
C ASN A 563 -10.73 55.59 -20.51
N THR A 564 -10.24 54.61 -21.29
CA THR A 564 -10.81 53.28 -21.41
C THR A 564 -10.54 52.53 -20.11
N GLU A 565 -11.61 52.16 -19.42
CA GLU A 565 -11.55 51.32 -18.23
C GLU A 565 -11.68 49.85 -18.65
N TYR A 566 -10.85 48.98 -18.08
CA TYR A 566 -10.91 47.54 -18.36
C TYR A 566 -11.62 46.84 -17.20
N GLY A 567 -12.63 46.00 -17.48
CA GLY A 567 -13.30 45.18 -16.47
C GLY A 567 -12.58 43.84 -16.25
N PRO A 568 -11.76 43.65 -15.20
CA PRO A 568 -11.07 42.39 -14.95
C PRO A 568 -12.05 41.33 -14.44
N VAL A 569 -11.91 40.11 -14.97
CA VAL A 569 -12.73 38.95 -14.61
C VAL A 569 -11.88 37.82 -14.01
N ARG A 570 -10.63 37.66 -14.43
CA ARG A 570 -9.70 36.64 -13.94
C ARG A 570 -8.30 37.22 -13.75
N ILE A 571 -7.58 36.77 -12.73
CA ILE A 571 -6.19 37.16 -12.47
C ILE A 571 -5.30 35.93 -12.43
N SER A 572 -4.08 36.05 -12.97
CA SER A 572 -3.03 35.05 -12.81
C SER A 572 -1.70 35.70 -12.40
N LEU A 573 -1.34 35.56 -11.12
CA LEU A 573 -0.06 36.04 -10.58
C LEU A 573 1.03 34.97 -10.78
N LYS A 574 2.28 35.40 -10.98
CA LYS A 574 3.42 34.49 -11.19
C LYS A 574 3.82 33.67 -9.98
N GLU A 575 3.65 34.26 -8.80
CA GLU A 575 4.10 33.69 -7.54
C GLU A 575 3.07 32.74 -6.89
N LEU A 576 1.84 32.69 -7.43
CA LEU A 576 0.79 31.73 -7.09
C LEU A 576 1.03 30.33 -7.71
N HIS A 577 2.28 29.93 -7.86
CA HIS A 577 2.61 28.58 -8.32
C HIS A 577 2.28 27.61 -7.18
N TYR A 578 1.01 27.20 -7.08
CA TYR A 578 0.55 26.24 -6.10
C TYR A 578 1.43 25.00 -6.22
N HIS A 579 2.28 24.77 -5.22
CA HIS A 579 2.82 23.46 -4.97
C HIS A 579 1.63 22.57 -4.59
N TYR A 580 0.98 21.95 -5.58
CA TYR A 580 0.35 20.67 -5.34
C TYR A 580 1.50 19.74 -4.94
N LYS A 581 1.84 19.71 -3.65
CA LYS A 581 2.86 18.83 -3.10
C LYS A 581 2.46 17.42 -3.52
N THR A 582 3.13 16.87 -4.53
CA THR A 582 3.31 15.42 -4.59
C THR A 582 3.93 15.02 -3.26
N PRO A 583 3.37 14.04 -2.53
CA PRO A 583 3.94 13.61 -1.26
C PRO A 583 5.29 12.95 -1.55
N GLU A 584 6.35 13.75 -1.60
CA GLU A 584 7.71 13.25 -1.55
C GLU A 584 7.97 12.68 -0.16
N LYS A 585 8.68 11.54 -0.15
CA LYS A 585 9.01 10.77 1.05
C LYS A 585 9.62 11.68 2.12
N VAL A 586 8.87 11.90 3.20
CA VAL A 586 9.39 12.50 4.43
C VAL A 586 10.47 11.57 4.98
N GLN A 587 11.69 12.06 5.01
CA GLN A 587 12.79 11.49 5.78
C GLN A 587 12.42 11.60 7.27
N SER A 588 12.54 10.48 7.95
CA SER A 588 12.35 10.35 9.39
C SER A 588 13.32 11.23 10.18
N GLY A 589 12.79 12.06 11.08
CA GLY A 589 13.59 12.62 12.18
C GLY A 589 13.12 13.98 12.69
N SER A 590 12.05 14.03 13.49
CA SER A 590 11.99 14.89 14.68
C SER A 590 10.82 14.50 15.58
N THR A 591 11.06 14.67 16.87
CA THR A 591 10.27 14.21 18.02
C THR A 591 8.87 14.81 18.06
N LEU A 592 7.88 13.98 18.36
CA LEU A 592 6.47 14.36 18.59
C LEU A 592 6.32 15.23 19.84
N GLU A 593 6.00 16.51 19.66
CA GLU A 593 5.31 17.32 20.66
C GLU A 593 3.84 17.49 20.23
N VAL A 594 2.93 17.37 21.20
CA VAL A 594 1.48 17.47 21.02
C VAL A 594 1.13 18.93 20.67
N PRO A 595 0.40 19.23 19.57
CA PRO A 595 0.00 20.61 19.29
C PRO A 595 -1.15 21.02 20.21
N ALA A 596 -1.04 22.22 20.77
CA ALA A 596 -2.11 22.88 21.51
C ALA A 596 -3.26 23.29 20.56
N THR A 597 -4.49 23.27 21.09
CA THR A 597 -5.76 23.55 20.42
C THR A 597 -6.01 25.07 20.19
N GLU A 598 -5.10 25.78 19.52
CA GLU A 598 -5.29 27.20 19.14
C GLU A 598 -4.85 27.45 17.69
N SER A 599 -5.67 28.18 16.90
CA SER A 599 -5.37 28.49 15.49
C SER A 599 -4.22 29.51 15.39
N PRO A 600 -3.27 29.34 14.45
CA PRO A 600 -2.04 30.14 14.38
C PRO A 600 -2.30 31.63 14.07
N TYR A 601 -3.50 31.98 13.61
CA TYR A 601 -3.93 33.35 13.35
C TYR A 601 -4.37 34.12 14.63
N THR A 602 -4.54 33.44 15.77
CA THR A 602 -5.04 34.06 17.02
C THR A 602 -3.97 34.87 17.76
N GLU A 603 -2.68 34.60 17.55
CA GLU A 603 -1.57 35.25 18.28
C GLU A 603 -0.88 36.40 17.49
N MET A 604 -1.44 36.86 16.37
CA MET A 604 -0.77 37.85 15.52
C MET A 604 -0.99 39.29 16.03
N SER A 605 -0.02 39.80 16.81
CA SER A 605 0.07 41.24 17.13
C SER A 605 0.77 42.01 15.99
N ILE A 606 0.19 43.14 15.56
CA ILE A 606 0.73 44.00 14.48
C ILE A 606 2.18 44.39 14.81
N PRO A 607 3.20 43.96 14.04
CA PRO A 607 4.58 44.35 14.31
C PRO A 607 4.78 45.82 13.95
N SER A 608 5.44 46.58 14.82
CA SER A 608 5.84 47.95 14.51
C SER A 608 6.78 47.97 13.29
N SER A 609 6.46 48.82 12.31
CA SER A 609 7.06 48.96 10.98
C SER A 609 8.52 49.45 10.92
N LYS A 610 9.37 49.09 11.89
CA LYS A 610 10.71 49.69 12.03
C LYS A 610 11.91 48.88 11.54
N ASN A 611 11.75 47.64 11.03
CA ASN A 611 12.87 46.87 10.43
C ASN A 611 12.37 45.75 9.48
N LEU A 612 11.93 46.07 8.27
CA LEU A 612 11.59 45.05 7.25
C LEU A 612 12.63 45.09 6.12
N LYS A 613 13.14 43.91 5.69
CA LYS A 613 14.01 43.79 4.51
C LYS A 613 13.12 43.81 3.26
N VAL A 614 13.42 44.70 2.32
CA VAL A 614 12.74 44.76 1.02
C VAL A 614 13.25 43.60 0.15
N LEU A 615 12.33 42.84 -0.44
CA LEU A 615 12.66 41.76 -1.37
C LEU A 615 12.68 42.30 -2.81
N GLU A 616 13.88 42.36 -3.41
CA GLU A 616 14.07 42.86 -4.79
C GLU A 616 13.83 41.78 -5.87
N ASN A 617 13.85 40.49 -5.51
CA ASN A 617 13.79 39.36 -6.46
C ASN A 617 12.38 38.80 -6.72
N ILE A 618 11.33 39.43 -6.19
CA ILE A 618 9.91 39.02 -6.38
C ILE A 618 9.33 39.67 -7.63
N SER A 619 8.69 38.84 -8.47
CA SER A 619 8.10 39.28 -9.73
C SER A 619 6.64 39.65 -9.53
N THR A 620 6.36 40.94 -9.57
CA THR A 620 5.03 41.56 -9.39
C THR A 620 4.24 41.67 -10.69
N ALA A 621 4.64 40.89 -11.70
CA ALA A 621 3.97 40.83 -12.99
C ALA A 621 2.82 39.83 -12.96
N PHE A 622 1.69 40.21 -13.55
CA PHE A 622 0.48 39.42 -13.60
C PHE A 622 -0.27 39.56 -14.90
N PHE A 623 -1.05 38.53 -15.21
CA PHE A 623 -2.00 38.55 -16.31
C PHE A 623 -3.41 38.78 -15.80
N VAL A 624 -4.19 39.52 -16.56
CA VAL A 624 -5.60 39.80 -16.28
C VAL A 624 -6.40 39.47 -17.52
N GLY A 625 -7.48 38.71 -17.33
CA GLY A 625 -8.49 38.48 -18.37
C GLY A 625 -9.67 39.42 -18.16
N THR A 626 -10.14 40.06 -19.22
CA THR A 626 -11.22 41.05 -19.16
C THR A 626 -12.57 40.51 -19.65
N GLU A 627 -13.65 41.23 -19.32
CA GLU A 627 -15.01 40.92 -19.77
C GLU A 627 -15.20 41.01 -21.30
N ASP A 628 -14.35 41.81 -21.97
CA ASP A 628 -14.38 42.03 -23.42
C ASP A 628 -13.53 41.03 -24.22
N GLY A 629 -12.89 40.06 -23.57
CA GLY A 629 -12.06 39.04 -24.25
C GLY A 629 -10.59 39.45 -24.45
N GLU A 630 -10.15 40.53 -23.82
CA GLU A 630 -8.78 41.04 -23.87
C GLU A 630 -7.94 40.49 -22.71
N ILE A 631 -6.67 40.21 -22.98
CA ILE A 631 -5.69 39.82 -21.97
C ILE A 631 -4.73 40.98 -21.77
N LEU A 632 -4.57 41.38 -20.51
CA LEU A 632 -3.64 42.41 -20.10
C LEU A 632 -2.48 41.77 -19.34
N TYR A 633 -1.26 42.21 -19.65
CA TYR A 633 -0.07 41.91 -18.87
C TYR A 633 0.40 43.20 -18.22
N SER A 634 0.45 43.22 -16.89
CA SER A 634 0.74 44.41 -16.11
C SER A 634 1.64 44.07 -14.91
N ASP A 635 2.27 45.11 -14.36
CA ASP A 635 3.07 45.02 -13.13
C ASP A 635 2.53 46.05 -12.14
N TRP A 636 2.26 45.63 -10.90
CA TRP A 636 1.73 46.55 -9.88
C TRP A 636 2.83 47.34 -9.16
N LYS A 637 4.12 47.05 -9.36
CA LYS A 637 5.20 47.92 -8.88
C LYS A 637 5.20 49.23 -9.67
N MET A 638 4.97 50.34 -8.97
CA MET A 638 5.02 51.69 -9.56
C MET A 638 6.45 52.10 -9.91
N GLU A 639 6.75 52.30 -11.19
CA GLU A 639 7.97 53.02 -11.61
C GLU A 639 7.78 54.53 -11.40
N ILE A 640 8.57 55.16 -10.52
CA ILE A 640 8.51 56.59 -10.18
C ILE A 640 9.23 57.44 -11.25
N HIS A 641 8.92 57.21 -12.52
CA HIS A 641 9.44 58.01 -13.62
C HIS A 641 8.27 58.63 -14.39
N SER A 642 7.98 59.89 -14.07
CA SER A 642 6.97 60.82 -14.64
C SER A 642 5.62 60.92 -13.91
N ASP A 643 5.05 62.13 -13.93
CA ASP A 643 3.93 62.66 -13.10
C ASP A 643 2.55 61.95 -13.27
N SER A 644 2.49 60.77 -13.88
CA SER A 644 1.32 59.89 -13.82
C SER A 644 1.75 58.46 -13.50
N ALA A 645 1.73 58.10 -12.22
CA ALA A 645 1.96 56.73 -11.77
C ALA A 645 0.80 55.83 -12.23
N LYS A 646 0.94 55.20 -13.40
CA LYS A 646 0.07 54.13 -13.89
C LYS A 646 0.92 52.91 -14.26
N PRO A 647 0.45 51.68 -14.00
CA PRO A 647 1.20 50.48 -14.32
C PRO A 647 1.34 50.29 -15.84
N HIS A 648 2.53 49.91 -16.31
CA HIS A 648 2.74 49.61 -17.73
C HIS A 648 1.92 48.38 -18.12
N THR A 649 1.03 48.54 -19.11
CA THR A 649 0.07 47.49 -19.47
C THR A 649 0.21 47.14 -20.95
N GLN A 650 0.51 45.87 -21.24
CA GLN A 650 0.49 45.31 -22.59
C GLN A 650 -0.84 44.61 -22.84
N LYS A 651 -1.44 44.85 -24.00
CA LYS A 651 -2.77 44.36 -24.36
C LYS A 651 -2.71 43.37 -25.51
N TYR A 652 -3.46 42.28 -25.37
CA TYR A 652 -3.64 41.25 -26.40
C TYR A 652 -5.13 40.95 -26.61
N THR A 653 -5.59 41.07 -27.87
CA THR A 653 -6.97 40.77 -28.26
C THR A 653 -7.03 39.41 -28.96
N VAL A 654 -7.42 38.36 -28.23
CA VAL A 654 -7.43 36.98 -28.75
C VAL A 654 -8.78 36.29 -28.63
N HIS A 655 -9.54 36.60 -27.59
CA HIS A 655 -10.89 36.07 -27.39
C HIS A 655 -11.93 37.08 -27.87
N THR A 656 -13.08 36.58 -28.33
CA THR A 656 -14.19 37.39 -28.83
C THR A 656 -15.26 37.67 -27.79
N GLU A 657 -15.21 36.96 -26.66
CA GLU A 657 -16.14 37.05 -25.55
C GLU A 657 -15.32 37.02 -24.24
N THR A 658 -15.98 37.25 -23.10
CA THR A 658 -15.39 37.20 -21.75
C THR A 658 -14.43 36.03 -21.54
N ILE A 659 -13.32 36.32 -20.87
CA ILE A 659 -12.33 35.33 -20.49
C ILE A 659 -12.81 34.60 -19.24
N ASN A 660 -13.21 33.34 -19.42
CA ASN A 660 -13.76 32.51 -18.36
C ASN A 660 -12.69 31.84 -17.51
N THR A 661 -11.53 31.54 -18.11
CA THR A 661 -10.39 30.91 -17.43
C THR A 661 -9.10 31.60 -17.84
N LEU A 662 -8.27 31.92 -16.85
CA LEU A 662 -6.90 32.36 -17.03
C LEU A 662 -6.02 31.67 -15.98
N GLN A 663 -5.29 30.63 -16.38
CA GLN A 663 -4.57 29.76 -15.44
C GLN A 663 -3.13 29.50 -15.88
N ARG A 664 -2.17 29.70 -14.98
CA ARG A 664 -0.78 29.25 -15.17
C ARG A 664 -0.69 27.73 -15.14
N SER A 665 0.25 27.18 -15.92
CA SER A 665 0.53 25.74 -15.90
C SER A 665 1.03 25.33 -14.50
N PRO A 666 0.55 24.21 -13.93
CA PRO A 666 1.09 23.66 -12.69
C PRO A 666 2.56 23.21 -12.78
N PHE A 667 3.10 23.08 -14.00
CA PHE A 667 4.44 22.55 -14.26
C PHE A 667 5.43 23.63 -14.71
N PHE A 668 4.93 24.67 -15.39
CA PHE A 668 5.75 25.70 -16.00
C PHE A 668 5.32 27.08 -15.51
N LYS A 669 6.24 27.80 -14.85
CA LYS A 669 5.96 29.12 -14.29
C LYS A 669 5.66 30.16 -15.35
N ASP A 670 6.16 29.99 -16.56
CA ASP A 670 6.07 30.92 -17.68
C ASP A 670 4.93 30.62 -18.66
N ILE A 671 4.19 29.50 -18.51
CA ILE A 671 3.10 29.12 -19.42
C ILE A 671 1.74 29.47 -18.83
N ILE A 672 0.87 30.11 -19.62
CA ILE A 672 -0.49 30.49 -19.23
C ILE A 672 -1.50 29.94 -20.25
N LEU A 673 -2.63 29.44 -19.77
CA LEU A 673 -3.81 29.07 -20.57
C LEU A 673 -4.88 30.13 -20.39
N SER A 674 -5.43 30.62 -21.50
CA SER A 674 -6.62 31.45 -21.51
C SER A 674 -7.73 30.80 -22.32
N ILE A 675 -8.96 30.89 -21.81
CA ILE A 675 -10.14 30.33 -22.46
C ILE A 675 -11.24 31.40 -22.43
N GLY A 676 -11.80 31.70 -23.60
CA GLY A 676 -12.86 32.69 -23.75
C GLY A 676 -13.62 32.48 -25.05
N GLY A 677 -14.94 32.62 -24.99
CA GLY A 677 -15.82 32.43 -26.15
C GLY A 677 -15.75 31.03 -26.75
N ARG A 678 -15.10 30.88 -27.90
CA ARG A 678 -15.03 29.62 -28.68
C ARG A 678 -13.62 29.15 -28.99
N ASN A 679 -12.61 29.72 -28.33
CA ASN A 679 -11.22 29.33 -28.54
C ASN A 679 -10.45 29.34 -27.21
N PHE A 680 -9.32 28.64 -27.20
CA PHE A 680 -8.33 28.77 -26.15
C PHE A 680 -7.01 29.26 -26.74
N ALA A 681 -6.17 29.85 -25.91
CA ALA A 681 -4.82 30.23 -26.27
C ALA A 681 -3.83 29.88 -25.16
N ILE A 682 -2.63 29.44 -25.55
CA ILE A 682 -1.50 29.15 -24.67
C ILE A 682 -0.44 30.22 -24.89
N TRP A 683 -0.02 30.83 -23.81
CA TRP A 683 0.91 31.96 -23.78
C TRP A 683 2.20 31.57 -23.09
N LYS A 684 3.28 32.28 -23.42
CA LYS A 684 4.53 32.21 -22.67
C LYS A 684 4.98 33.60 -22.27
N GLU A 685 5.27 33.76 -20.99
CA GLU A 685 5.80 34.98 -20.42
C GLU A 685 7.14 35.35 -21.08
N GLY A 686 7.31 36.61 -21.46
CA GLY A 686 8.47 37.11 -22.21
C GLY A 686 8.35 36.99 -23.74
N VAL A 687 7.30 36.35 -24.27
CA VAL A 687 7.02 36.35 -25.71
C VAL A 687 5.98 37.43 -26.04
N THR A 688 6.42 38.51 -26.69
CA THR A 688 5.56 39.67 -27.01
C THR A 688 4.79 39.53 -28.33
N ASN A 689 5.10 38.53 -29.15
CA ASN A 689 4.54 38.38 -30.50
C ASN A 689 3.14 37.73 -30.54
N GLY A 690 2.52 37.48 -29.37
CA GLY A 690 1.22 36.83 -29.24
C GLY A 690 1.29 35.42 -28.63
N PRO A 691 0.19 34.64 -28.65
CA PRO A 691 0.14 33.31 -28.05
C PRO A 691 1.03 32.31 -28.82
N ILE A 692 1.57 31.31 -28.12
CA ILE A 692 2.33 30.20 -28.72
C ILE A 692 1.40 29.31 -29.54
N LEU A 693 0.23 29.01 -28.96
CA LEU A 693 -0.77 28.16 -29.57
C LEU A 693 -2.12 28.85 -29.42
N GLN A 694 -2.86 28.96 -30.52
CA GLN A 694 -4.24 29.41 -30.51
C GLN A 694 -5.07 28.35 -31.21
N SER A 695 -6.16 27.93 -30.57
CA SER A 695 -7.07 26.94 -31.16
C SER A 695 -7.92 27.56 -32.26
N SER A 696 -8.41 26.72 -33.16
CA SER A 696 -9.53 27.06 -34.03
C SER A 696 -10.80 27.30 -33.20
N CYS A 697 -11.78 27.98 -33.80
CA CYS A 697 -13.08 28.19 -33.18
C CYS A 697 -13.83 26.85 -33.07
N SER A 698 -14.22 26.48 -31.86
CA SER A 698 -15.05 25.31 -31.59
C SER A 698 -16.51 25.50 -32.03
N ALA A 699 -17.22 24.39 -32.17
CA ALA A 699 -18.64 24.39 -32.51
C ALA A 699 -19.51 24.93 -31.35
N GLY A 700 -19.20 24.54 -30.11
CA GLY A 700 -19.82 25.05 -28.87
C GLY A 700 -19.00 26.17 -28.23
N ARG A 701 -19.58 26.86 -27.24
CA ARG A 701 -18.85 27.86 -26.45
C ARG A 701 -18.14 27.19 -25.28
N TYR A 702 -16.94 27.65 -24.99
CA TYR A 702 -16.18 27.21 -23.83
C TYR A 702 -16.58 28.02 -22.59
N SER A 703 -17.05 27.32 -21.57
CA SER A 703 -17.53 27.91 -20.34
C SER A 703 -16.47 27.93 -19.24
N VAL A 704 -15.60 26.93 -19.18
CA VAL A 704 -14.53 26.80 -18.17
C VAL A 704 -13.42 25.90 -18.70
N GLY A 705 -12.21 26.03 -18.19
CA GLY A 705 -11.23 24.95 -18.33
C GLY A 705 -10.20 24.95 -17.22
N GLN A 706 -9.40 23.89 -17.20
CA GLN A 706 -8.41 23.65 -16.15
C GLN A 706 -7.31 22.72 -16.65
N TRP A 707 -6.07 23.01 -16.26
CA TRP A 707 -4.93 22.11 -16.48
C TRP A 707 -5.10 20.77 -15.74
N SER A 708 -4.57 19.69 -16.34
CA SER A 708 -4.28 18.48 -15.58
C SER A 708 -3.22 18.77 -14.53
N LEU A 709 -3.38 18.19 -13.35
CA LEU A 709 -2.42 18.35 -12.25
C LEU A 709 -1.24 17.38 -12.35
N THR A 710 -1.29 16.39 -13.26
CA THR A 710 -0.24 15.36 -13.36
C THR A 710 0.36 15.17 -14.74
N ARG A 711 -0.28 15.68 -15.80
CA ARG A 711 0.27 15.66 -17.16
C ARG A 711 0.37 17.09 -17.74
N PRO A 712 1.57 17.60 -18.05
CA PRO A 712 1.75 18.96 -18.56
C PRO A 712 1.04 19.29 -19.87
N GLY A 713 0.90 18.32 -20.77
CA GLY A 713 0.28 18.50 -22.08
C GLY A 713 -1.24 18.31 -22.09
N VAL A 714 -1.87 18.09 -20.93
CA VAL A 714 -3.30 17.76 -20.85
C VAL A 714 -4.07 18.85 -20.12
N PHE A 715 -5.20 19.26 -20.69
CA PHE A 715 -6.16 20.15 -20.03
C PHE A 715 -7.59 19.79 -20.45
N PHE A 716 -8.53 20.18 -19.59
CA PHE A 716 -9.96 19.91 -19.71
C PHE A 716 -10.70 21.21 -19.97
N ILE A 717 -11.64 21.22 -20.90
CA ILE A 717 -12.48 22.39 -21.20
C ILE A 717 -13.95 21.97 -21.16
N GLY A 718 -14.75 22.64 -20.35
CA GLY A 718 -16.19 22.51 -20.31
C GLY A 718 -16.87 23.39 -21.36
N ARG A 719 -17.98 22.90 -21.89
CA ARG A 719 -18.80 23.59 -22.90
C ARG A 719 -20.18 23.94 -22.39
N ASP A 720 -20.84 24.84 -23.12
CA ASP A 720 -22.22 25.25 -22.91
C ASP A 720 -23.26 24.16 -23.21
N ASP A 721 -22.90 23.13 -23.97
CA ASP A 721 -23.74 21.98 -24.32
C ASP A 721 -23.58 20.76 -23.37
N GLY A 722 -22.85 20.92 -22.26
CA GLY A 722 -22.64 19.86 -21.28
C GLY A 722 -21.56 18.85 -21.62
N ASN A 723 -20.81 19.09 -22.70
CA ASN A 723 -19.64 18.30 -23.08
C ASN A 723 -18.35 18.80 -22.44
N ILE A 724 -17.44 17.88 -22.13
CA ILE A 724 -16.05 18.17 -21.76
C ILE A 724 -15.15 17.78 -22.92
N ASP A 725 -14.32 18.71 -23.36
CA ASP A 725 -13.20 18.45 -24.24
C ASP A 725 -11.94 18.12 -23.45
N ILE A 726 -11.31 17.01 -23.83
CA ILE A 726 -10.01 16.59 -23.32
C ILE A 726 -8.97 16.87 -24.40
N TRP A 727 -8.10 17.83 -24.12
CA TRP A 727 -6.99 18.18 -24.98
C TRP A 727 -5.72 17.46 -24.50
N ASP A 728 -5.05 16.78 -25.42
CA ASP A 728 -3.71 16.23 -25.24
C ASP A 728 -2.87 16.79 -26.40
N ILE A 729 -2.14 17.88 -26.13
CA ILE A 729 -1.44 18.64 -27.19
C ILE A 729 -0.31 17.85 -27.86
N LEU A 730 0.16 16.78 -27.21
CA LEU A 730 1.16 15.87 -27.79
C LEU A 730 0.52 14.94 -28.83
N LYS A 731 -0.79 14.69 -28.74
CA LYS A 731 -1.53 13.88 -29.72
C LYS A 731 -2.11 14.75 -30.84
N LYS A 732 -2.84 15.81 -30.49
CA LYS A 732 -3.53 16.68 -31.43
C LYS A 732 -3.53 18.12 -30.93
N THR A 733 -3.20 19.06 -31.82
CA THR A 733 -3.19 20.50 -31.53
C THR A 733 -4.34 21.27 -32.20
N HIS A 734 -4.97 20.71 -33.23
CA HIS A 734 -5.99 21.37 -34.05
C HIS A 734 -7.43 21.03 -33.65
N GLU A 735 -7.64 19.96 -32.88
CA GLU A 735 -8.93 19.48 -32.40
C GLU A 735 -8.76 18.76 -31.05
N PRO A 736 -9.82 18.67 -30.21
CA PRO A 736 -9.73 17.94 -28.96
C PRO A 736 -9.41 16.46 -29.23
N SER A 737 -8.61 15.86 -28.35
CA SER A 737 -8.25 14.44 -28.49
C SER A 737 -9.48 13.56 -28.28
N HIS A 738 -10.30 13.91 -27.28
CA HIS A 738 -11.56 13.25 -26.96
C HIS A 738 -12.55 14.30 -26.44
N PHE A 739 -13.84 14.03 -26.57
CA PHE A 739 -14.89 14.78 -25.89
C PHE A 739 -15.92 13.81 -25.31
N GLN A 740 -16.54 14.19 -24.20
CA GLN A 740 -17.50 13.35 -23.50
C GLN A 740 -18.67 14.19 -22.96
N ASN A 741 -19.89 13.74 -23.19
CA ASN A 741 -21.08 14.35 -22.62
C ASN A 741 -21.25 13.93 -21.15
N ILE A 742 -21.40 14.92 -20.26
CA ILE A 742 -21.55 14.71 -18.81
C ILE A 742 -22.93 15.16 -18.33
N SER A 743 -23.39 16.32 -18.79
CA SER A 743 -24.71 16.88 -18.46
C SER A 743 -25.44 17.28 -19.77
N GLU A 744 -26.74 17.52 -19.66
CA GLU A 744 -27.56 18.11 -20.75
C GLU A 744 -27.48 19.65 -20.76
N SER A 745 -26.75 20.22 -19.82
CA SER A 745 -26.74 21.65 -19.51
C SER A 745 -25.32 22.19 -19.40
N THR A 746 -25.16 23.52 -19.34
CA THR A 746 -23.84 24.17 -19.45
C THR A 746 -22.95 23.78 -18.28
N ILE A 747 -21.71 23.36 -18.57
CA ILE A 747 -20.71 23.08 -17.54
C ILE A 747 -20.28 24.41 -16.92
N THR A 748 -20.36 24.53 -15.61
CA THR A 748 -20.10 25.79 -14.90
C THR A 748 -18.72 25.85 -14.28
N PHE A 749 -18.23 24.71 -13.76
CA PHE A 749 -16.94 24.63 -13.08
C PHE A 749 -16.28 23.27 -13.28
N ILE A 750 -14.95 23.24 -13.37
CA ILE A 750 -14.16 22.01 -13.42
C ILE A 750 -13.03 22.11 -12.41
N SER A 751 -12.89 21.11 -11.54
CA SER A 751 -11.79 21.03 -10.57
C SER A 751 -11.19 19.62 -10.52
N PRO A 752 -9.96 19.41 -11.00
CA PRO A 752 -9.22 18.16 -10.84
C PRO A 752 -8.68 18.02 -9.41
N TRP A 753 -8.48 16.78 -9.00
CA TRP A 753 -7.93 16.43 -7.69
C TRP A 753 -7.12 15.15 -7.76
N ILE A 754 -5.96 15.14 -7.11
CA ILE A 754 -5.08 13.98 -6.99
C ILE A 754 -5.40 13.30 -5.67
N ALA A 755 -6.16 12.21 -5.71
CA ALA A 755 -6.57 11.50 -4.51
C ALA A 755 -5.50 10.50 -4.05
N SER A 756 -4.80 9.87 -5.00
CA SER A 756 -3.62 9.04 -4.78
C SER A 756 -2.76 9.02 -6.05
N SER A 757 -1.59 8.38 -6.01
CA SER A 757 -0.72 8.23 -7.20
C SER A 757 -1.35 7.41 -8.33
N LYS A 758 -2.48 6.73 -8.10
CA LYS A 758 -3.18 5.90 -9.10
C LYS A 758 -4.60 6.37 -9.42
N GLN A 759 -5.21 7.18 -8.56
CA GLN A 759 -6.60 7.62 -8.68
C GLN A 759 -6.69 9.12 -8.62
N HIS A 760 -7.11 9.71 -9.73
CA HIS A 760 -7.27 11.14 -9.89
C HIS A 760 -8.74 11.39 -10.27
N PHE A 761 -9.34 12.42 -9.71
CA PHE A 761 -10.74 12.77 -9.96
C PHE A 761 -10.86 14.11 -10.65
N LEU A 762 -11.97 14.30 -11.35
CA LEU A 762 -12.40 15.53 -11.97
C LEU A 762 -13.81 15.83 -11.48
N ALA A 763 -13.95 16.87 -10.65
CA ALA A 763 -15.25 17.43 -10.31
C ALA A 763 -15.71 18.34 -11.44
N VAL A 764 -16.96 18.17 -11.85
CA VAL A 764 -17.60 18.87 -12.96
C VAL A 764 -18.99 19.28 -12.48
N SER A 765 -19.28 20.57 -12.47
CA SER A 765 -20.61 21.06 -12.11
C SER A 765 -21.36 21.61 -13.32
N ASP A 766 -22.69 21.63 -13.23
CA ASP A 766 -23.55 22.22 -14.24
C ASP A 766 -24.37 23.42 -13.72
N ASP A 767 -25.20 24.02 -14.58
CA ASP A 767 -26.06 25.16 -14.22
C ASP A 767 -27.41 24.77 -13.63
N LEU A 768 -27.69 23.45 -13.53
CA LEU A 768 -28.89 22.88 -12.92
C LEU A 768 -28.68 22.47 -11.45
N GLY A 769 -27.46 22.65 -10.93
CA GLY A 769 -27.14 22.39 -9.53
C GLY A 769 -26.64 20.98 -9.26
N ALA A 770 -26.19 20.26 -10.28
CA ALA A 770 -25.57 18.95 -10.14
C ALA A 770 -24.05 19.04 -10.15
N LEU A 771 -23.42 18.32 -9.23
CA LEU A 771 -21.98 18.11 -9.21
C LEU A 771 -21.68 16.65 -9.58
N HIS A 772 -20.97 16.43 -10.67
CA HIS A 772 -20.50 15.12 -11.11
C HIS A 772 -19.01 14.95 -10.78
N VAL A 773 -18.65 13.82 -10.19
CA VAL A 773 -17.25 13.43 -9.96
C VAL A 773 -16.91 12.28 -10.89
N LEU A 774 -15.88 12.49 -11.69
CA LEU A 774 -15.40 11.54 -12.70
C LEU A 774 -13.98 11.09 -12.35
N GLU A 775 -13.65 9.83 -12.55
CA GLU A 775 -12.30 9.29 -12.42
C GLU A 775 -11.54 9.48 -13.75
N ILE A 776 -10.34 10.07 -13.64
CA ILE A 776 -9.43 10.35 -14.77
C ILE A 776 -8.62 9.08 -15.06
N CYS A 777 -8.74 8.57 -16.28
CA CYS A 777 -8.02 7.37 -16.72
C CYS A 777 -6.49 7.52 -16.65
N GLN A 778 -5.80 6.37 -16.53
CA GLN A 778 -4.33 6.30 -16.41
C GLN A 778 -3.60 6.99 -17.58
N THR A 779 -4.13 6.89 -18.80
CA THR A 779 -3.55 7.53 -19.99
C THR A 779 -3.53 9.07 -19.92
N LEU A 780 -4.45 9.68 -19.17
CA LEU A 780 -4.53 11.13 -18.99
C LEU A 780 -3.83 11.61 -17.70
N SER A 781 -3.48 10.69 -16.80
CA SER A 781 -2.84 11.00 -15.53
C SER A 781 -1.34 10.67 -15.49
N HIS A 782 -0.87 9.66 -16.22
CA HIS A 782 0.54 9.25 -16.22
C HIS A 782 1.35 10.03 -17.27
N PRO A 783 2.33 10.85 -16.86
CA PRO A 783 3.14 11.62 -17.80
C PRO A 783 4.04 10.70 -18.64
N LEU A 784 4.31 11.11 -19.88
CA LEU A 784 5.30 10.45 -20.73
C LEU A 784 6.72 10.90 -20.33
N LYS A 785 7.72 10.03 -20.50
CA LYS A 785 9.11 10.32 -20.06
C LYS A 785 9.75 11.57 -20.68
N ASN A 786 9.24 12.02 -21.83
CA ASN A 786 9.77 13.16 -22.60
C ASN A 786 8.71 14.26 -22.81
N GLU A 787 7.69 14.32 -21.96
CA GLU A 787 6.60 15.32 -22.02
C GLU A 787 7.02 16.69 -21.50
#